data_AF-A0A7W9TJX4-F1
#
_entry.id   AF-A0A7W9TJX4-F1
#
_cell.length_a   1.000
_cell.length_b   1.000
_cell.length_c   1.000
_cell.angle_alpha   90.00
_cell.angle_beta   90.00
_cell.angle_gamma   90.00
#
_symmetry.space_group_name_H-M   'P 1'
#
loop_
_entity.id
_entity.type
_entity.pdbx_description
1 polymer ?
#
loop_
_entity_poly.entity_id
_entity_poly.type
_entity_poly.pdbx_seq_one_letter_code
_entity_poly.pdbx_strand_id
1 'polypeptide(L)'
;MKMVFIYVRGDRAGHRRLDAHPHRYGDAALNSSNTPSRNGAAAALRALARGSAPALLWRTALVVCLVCGIGLLPWLSRTDPALTVLRARSADRDPAPETLRAIRDQLGLDDGPLTLLGRWLGGLLHGDAGTSWVSGSQVLSGFVVPLGVSLLLMAGALAVAAATAAAVCARTLRLGARGRLAGRRPGGTATAVLAALPEFLVASVLVSVIGVRLGWLPALGWYGPRWMVLPSLAVGLPAGAVLGRMLDDLLPGAFAEPWAVAAAARGVPPRSVARQAVRRCVPGLLPNLALFVAGLTGGSVAVEQIFDIPGIGRLTLHAALSQDLPVLQTGTLALVLLAATAGALARLAARLLTGPALRDGALQSLHRPRPPAPRSLPLLYAGLLAAAIGAGLPRDPIALDTLARLQAPSTAHPFGTDALGRDVLARISHGAPTTLGTALAVSAAALVTGLLLGLLPRLSGPLVDTLSAVPPVLAGLLVTGVMGSGPWTPAFAVAVVAWSPLAAHTSALLRQERATTHLTATRALGAGRWYLFAHELLPAVAPPVARHALLRLPGVALSLAALGFLGLGAQPPSPDWGLLLAENQPYAERAPWAVLFPAAVLALLGALAVTAAGGARLPRRRTRPAGPAGPPAEGVAPAPPRPPERTGAHLTSVSASPTEER
;
A
#
# COMPACT_ATOMS: atom_id res chain seq x y z
N MET A 1 7.30 -16.38 -41.54
CA MET A 1 6.09 -16.95 -42.16
C MET A 1 5.19 -15.79 -42.61
N LYS A 2 4.76 -15.85 -43.88
CA LYS A 2 4.25 -14.82 -44.80
C LYS A 2 3.07 -13.92 -44.35
N MET A 3 3.14 -12.63 -44.76
CA MET A 3 2.11 -11.71 -45.34
C MET A 3 0.71 -11.59 -44.69
N VAL A 4 0.02 -10.45 -44.67
CA VAL A 4 -0.47 -9.66 -45.84
C VAL A 4 -0.66 -8.17 -45.51
N PHE A 5 -0.28 -7.33 -46.47
CA PHE A 5 -0.50 -5.88 -46.63
C PHE A 5 -1.84 -5.63 -47.35
N ILE A 6 -2.49 -4.48 -47.11
CA ILE A 6 -3.26 -3.79 -48.16
C ILE A 6 -2.92 -2.30 -48.14
N TYR A 7 -2.56 -1.81 -49.33
CA TYR A 7 -2.14 -0.47 -49.73
C TYR A 7 -2.95 -0.09 -50.98
N VAL A 8 -3.44 1.15 -51.07
CA VAL A 8 -3.91 1.84 -52.30
C VAL A 8 -3.74 3.35 -52.00
N ARG A 9 -2.67 4.09 -52.41
CA ARG A 9 -2.30 4.71 -53.73
C ARG A 9 -3.51 5.40 -54.39
N GLY A 10 -3.69 6.73 -54.41
CA GLY A 10 -2.82 7.84 -54.84
C GLY A 10 -3.21 8.26 -56.26
N ASP A 11 -3.54 9.54 -56.53
CA ASP A 11 -2.96 10.39 -57.60
C ASP A 11 -3.71 11.75 -57.83
N ARG A 12 -2.92 12.75 -58.29
CA ARG A 12 -3.19 13.99 -59.07
C ARG A 12 -3.73 15.30 -58.47
N ALA A 13 -2.78 16.23 -58.31
CA ALA A 13 -2.62 17.53 -59.00
C ALA A 13 -3.86 18.36 -59.40
N GLY A 14 -3.87 19.62 -58.94
CA GLY A 14 -4.67 20.71 -59.51
C GLY A 14 -4.28 22.07 -58.92
N HIS A 15 -3.56 22.88 -59.71
CA HIS A 15 -3.33 24.30 -59.48
C HIS A 15 -4.67 25.07 -59.38
N ARG A 16 -4.78 26.03 -58.45
CA ARG A 16 -5.36 27.35 -58.69
C ARG A 16 -5.01 28.34 -57.56
N ARG A 17 -4.62 29.55 -57.99
CA ARG A 17 -4.28 30.73 -57.20
C ARG A 17 -5.54 31.41 -56.65
N LEU A 18 -5.32 32.16 -55.56
CA LEU A 18 -5.94 33.43 -55.13
C LEU A 18 -7.47 33.53 -55.19
N ASP A 19 -8.09 33.76 -54.02
CA ASP A 19 -8.81 35.02 -53.78
C ASP A 19 -9.09 35.23 -52.30
N ALA A 20 -8.87 36.47 -51.87
CA ALA A 20 -9.13 36.96 -50.54
C ALA A 20 -10.59 37.44 -50.44
N HIS A 21 -11.35 36.94 -49.47
CA HIS A 21 -12.54 37.62 -48.95
C HIS A 21 -12.70 37.37 -47.44
N PRO A 22 -12.95 38.41 -46.63
CA PRO A 22 -13.18 38.28 -45.20
C PRO A 22 -14.69 38.04 -44.97
N HIS A 23 -15.08 36.85 -44.54
CA HIS A 23 -16.47 36.57 -44.15
C HIS A 23 -16.61 36.43 -42.62
N ARG A 24 -17.29 37.44 -42.08
CA ARG A 24 -18.21 37.43 -40.92
C ARG A 24 -18.28 36.12 -40.13
N TYR A 25 -17.79 36.17 -38.89
CA TYR A 25 -18.29 35.33 -37.81
C TYR A 25 -19.70 35.83 -37.43
N GLY A 26 -20.72 35.07 -37.76
CA GLY A 26 -22.09 35.31 -37.35
C GLY A 26 -22.97 34.15 -37.82
N ASP A 27 -23.58 33.46 -36.85
CA ASP A 27 -24.73 32.56 -37.02
C ASP A 27 -24.49 31.20 -37.69
N ALA A 28 -23.83 30.28 -36.98
CA ALA A 28 -23.96 28.85 -37.20
C ALA A 28 -23.76 28.05 -35.91
N ALA A 29 -24.62 28.25 -34.91
CA ALA A 29 -24.58 27.48 -33.67
C ALA A 29 -25.97 27.14 -33.12
N LEU A 30 -26.95 26.79 -33.96
CA LEU A 30 -28.24 26.28 -33.51
C LEU A 30 -28.87 25.31 -34.53
N ASN A 31 -28.18 24.20 -34.85
CA ASN A 31 -28.89 22.95 -35.18
C ASN A 31 -27.94 21.74 -35.20
N SER A 32 -27.87 21.00 -34.09
CA SER A 32 -27.50 19.59 -34.12
C SER A 32 -28.33 18.84 -33.08
N SER A 33 -29.54 18.46 -33.48
CA SER A 33 -30.33 17.43 -32.81
C SER A 33 -29.69 16.07 -33.04
N ASN A 34 -28.59 15.80 -32.35
CA ASN A 34 -27.92 14.51 -32.37
C ASN A 34 -28.68 13.55 -31.43
N THR A 35 -29.85 13.08 -31.85
CA THR A 35 -30.53 11.96 -31.19
C THR A 35 -29.68 10.69 -31.42
N PRO A 36 -29.22 9.99 -30.37
CA PRO A 36 -28.43 8.79 -30.56
C PRO A 36 -29.31 7.72 -31.21
N SER A 37 -28.98 7.31 -32.44
CA SER A 37 -29.68 6.22 -33.11
C SER A 37 -29.58 4.96 -32.24
N ARG A 38 -30.69 4.20 -32.11
CA ARG A 38 -30.77 2.93 -31.36
C ARG A 38 -29.64 1.94 -31.72
N ASN A 39 -29.07 2.05 -32.93
CA ASN A 39 -27.96 1.23 -33.40
C ASN A 39 -26.61 1.61 -32.76
N GLY A 40 -26.39 2.87 -32.38
CA GLY A 40 -25.17 3.31 -31.68
C GLY A 40 -25.07 2.77 -30.25
N ALA A 41 -26.19 2.72 -29.54
CA ALA A 41 -26.25 2.15 -28.18
C ALA A 41 -26.02 0.63 -28.19
N ALA A 42 -26.61 -0.10 -29.14
CA ALA A 42 -26.38 -1.53 -29.30
C ALA A 42 -24.95 -1.86 -29.76
N ALA A 43 -24.36 -1.06 -30.64
CA ALA A 43 -22.97 -1.21 -31.06
C ALA A 43 -21.98 -0.89 -29.92
N ALA A 44 -22.24 0.14 -29.12
CA ALA A 44 -21.47 0.48 -27.93
C ALA A 44 -21.57 -0.60 -26.84
N LEU A 45 -22.77 -1.15 -26.60
CA LEU A 45 -22.96 -2.30 -25.69
C LEU A 45 -22.23 -3.55 -26.19
N ARG A 46 -22.27 -3.84 -27.50
CA ARG A 46 -21.50 -4.96 -28.09
C ARG A 46 -19.98 -4.72 -28.10
N ALA A 47 -19.52 -3.46 -28.17
CA ALA A 47 -18.10 -3.12 -28.07
C ALA A 47 -17.60 -3.19 -26.62
N LEU A 48 -18.41 -2.74 -25.65
CA LEU A 48 -18.16 -2.87 -24.21
C LEU A 48 -18.16 -4.35 -23.77
N ALA A 49 -19.07 -5.17 -24.30
CA ALA A 49 -19.13 -6.61 -24.05
C ALA A 49 -17.92 -7.35 -24.66
N ARG A 50 -17.50 -6.99 -25.89
CA ARG A 50 -16.31 -7.58 -26.54
C ARG A 50 -14.98 -7.18 -25.91
N GLY A 51 -14.89 -5.98 -25.31
CA GLY A 51 -13.69 -5.53 -24.59
C GLY A 51 -13.53 -6.08 -23.17
N SER A 52 -14.63 -6.51 -22.53
CA SER A 52 -14.64 -6.95 -21.12
C SER A 52 -14.62 -8.48 -20.92
N ALA A 53 -15.04 -9.26 -21.93
CA ALA A 53 -14.99 -10.73 -21.90
C ALA A 53 -13.59 -11.31 -21.55
N PRO A 54 -12.47 -10.88 -22.17
CA PRO A 54 -11.16 -11.44 -21.82
C PRO A 54 -10.72 -11.08 -20.39
N ALA A 55 -11.09 -9.90 -19.90
CA ALA A 55 -10.78 -9.48 -18.53
C ALA A 55 -11.59 -10.27 -17.48
N LEU A 56 -12.85 -10.58 -17.79
CA LEU A 56 -13.69 -11.40 -16.93
C LEU A 56 -13.18 -12.85 -16.87
N LEU A 57 -12.86 -13.45 -18.03
CA LEU A 57 -12.28 -14.79 -18.13
C LEU A 57 -10.97 -14.92 -17.34
N TRP A 58 -10.11 -13.90 -17.39
CA TRP A 58 -8.88 -13.92 -16.61
C TRP A 58 -9.14 -13.83 -15.10
N ARG A 59 -10.07 -12.96 -14.67
CA ARG A 59 -10.44 -12.86 -13.26
C ARG A 59 -11.02 -14.17 -12.74
N THR A 60 -11.86 -14.84 -13.51
CA THR A 60 -12.37 -16.17 -13.15
C THR A 60 -11.24 -17.20 -13.09
N ALA A 61 -10.30 -17.18 -14.05
CA ALA A 61 -9.15 -18.08 -14.03
C ALA A 61 -8.25 -17.87 -12.79
N LEU A 62 -8.03 -16.63 -12.36
CA LEU A 62 -7.27 -16.34 -11.14
C LEU A 62 -7.98 -16.79 -9.86
N VAL A 63 -9.30 -16.57 -9.79
CA VAL A 63 -10.10 -17.06 -8.66
C VAL A 63 -10.06 -18.58 -8.61
N VAL A 64 -10.22 -19.26 -9.75
CA VAL A 64 -10.08 -20.72 -9.84
C VAL A 64 -8.68 -21.16 -9.41
N CYS A 65 -7.62 -20.50 -9.89
CA CYS A 65 -6.25 -20.81 -9.49
C CYS A 65 -6.03 -20.65 -7.98
N LEU A 66 -6.56 -19.57 -7.37
CA LEU A 66 -6.49 -19.35 -5.93
C LEU A 66 -7.25 -20.43 -5.15
N VAL A 67 -8.47 -20.74 -5.55
CA VAL A 67 -9.31 -21.79 -4.90
C VAL A 67 -8.66 -23.16 -5.04
N CYS A 68 -8.12 -23.51 -6.22
CA CYS A 68 -7.37 -24.73 -6.42
C CYS A 68 -6.09 -24.77 -5.58
N GLY A 69 -5.36 -23.66 -5.49
CA GLY A 69 -4.16 -23.56 -4.65
C GLY A 69 -4.48 -23.78 -3.17
N ILE A 70 -5.60 -23.23 -2.69
CA ILE A 70 -6.11 -23.48 -1.32
C ILE A 70 -6.49 -24.95 -1.16
N GLY A 71 -7.30 -25.51 -2.06
CA GLY A 71 -7.73 -26.92 -1.99
C GLY A 71 -6.57 -27.92 -2.07
N LEU A 72 -5.48 -27.56 -2.73
CA LEU A 72 -4.27 -28.38 -2.86
C LEU A 72 -3.23 -28.17 -1.75
N LEU A 73 -3.52 -27.35 -0.72
CA LEU A 73 -2.60 -27.13 0.41
C LEU A 73 -2.04 -28.43 1.03
N PRO A 74 -2.84 -29.50 1.29
CA PRO A 74 -2.33 -30.78 1.78
C PRO A 74 -1.22 -31.40 0.95
N TRP A 75 -1.25 -31.18 -0.36
CA TRP A 75 -0.28 -31.75 -1.29
C TRP A 75 0.90 -30.81 -1.56
N LEU A 76 0.67 -29.50 -1.46
CA LEU A 76 1.72 -28.48 -1.58
C LEU A 76 2.55 -28.32 -0.30
N SER A 77 2.03 -28.77 0.85
CA SER A 77 2.73 -28.67 2.13
C SER A 77 4.01 -29.47 2.12
N ARG A 78 5.13 -28.84 2.52
CA ARG A 78 6.43 -29.50 2.69
C ARG A 78 6.46 -30.39 3.93
N THR A 79 5.61 -30.10 4.90
CA THR A 79 5.43 -30.93 6.10
C THR A 79 4.44 -32.03 5.80
N ASP A 80 4.83 -33.28 6.08
CA ASP A 80 3.94 -34.44 5.90
C ASP A 80 2.68 -34.27 6.76
N PRO A 81 1.49 -34.13 6.14
CA PRO A 81 0.24 -33.97 6.88
C PRO A 81 0.00 -35.12 7.87
N ALA A 82 0.36 -36.35 7.53
CA ALA A 82 0.17 -37.49 8.44
C ALA A 82 0.99 -37.37 9.72
N LEU A 83 2.19 -36.80 9.63
CA LEU A 83 3.03 -36.52 10.80
C LEU A 83 2.41 -35.44 11.68
N THR A 84 1.79 -34.40 11.08
CA THR A 84 1.11 -33.35 11.84
C THR A 84 -0.09 -33.90 12.62
N VAL A 85 -0.88 -34.77 12.00
CA VAL A 85 -2.03 -35.43 12.64
C VAL A 85 -1.57 -36.37 13.75
N LEU A 86 -0.51 -37.15 13.52
CA LEU A 86 0.06 -38.04 14.54
C LEU A 86 0.50 -37.25 15.77
N ARG A 87 1.28 -36.18 15.58
CA ARG A 87 1.76 -35.33 16.67
C ARG A 87 0.64 -34.60 17.40
N ALA A 88 -0.40 -34.18 16.69
CA ALA A 88 -1.56 -33.52 17.28
C ALA A 88 -2.40 -34.48 18.14
N ARG A 89 -2.56 -35.74 17.71
CA ARG A 89 -3.39 -36.74 18.42
C ARG A 89 -2.62 -37.55 19.45
N SER A 90 -1.31 -37.69 19.31
CA SER A 90 -0.47 -38.57 20.14
C SER A 90 0.97 -38.07 20.15
N ALA A 91 1.24 -37.01 20.93
CA ALA A 91 2.56 -36.36 20.98
C ALA A 91 3.72 -37.32 21.34
N ASP A 92 3.46 -38.32 22.18
CA ASP A 92 4.47 -39.27 22.68
C ASP A 92 4.65 -40.52 21.81
N ARG A 93 3.87 -40.67 20.73
CA ARG A 93 3.90 -41.88 19.89
C ARG A 93 4.97 -41.74 18.82
N ASP A 94 5.85 -42.74 18.74
CA ASP A 94 6.91 -42.75 17.73
C ASP A 94 6.33 -42.76 16.30
N PRO A 95 6.91 -41.96 15.38
CA PRO A 95 6.50 -41.89 13.99
C PRO A 95 6.98 -43.10 13.18
N ALA A 96 6.50 -44.29 13.56
CA ALA A 96 6.75 -45.51 12.80
C ALA A 96 6.18 -45.35 11.37
N PRO A 97 6.91 -45.78 10.32
CA PRO A 97 6.48 -45.62 8.93
C PRO A 97 5.11 -46.24 8.63
N GLU A 98 4.75 -47.32 9.32
CA GLU A 98 3.46 -48.00 9.17
C GLU A 98 2.30 -47.17 9.72
N THR A 99 2.47 -46.54 10.90
CA THR A 99 1.47 -45.65 11.49
C THR A 99 1.22 -44.44 10.59
N LEU A 100 2.27 -43.87 10.01
CA LEU A 100 2.15 -42.73 9.09
C LEU A 100 1.41 -43.12 7.81
N ARG A 101 1.70 -44.30 7.23
CA ARG A 101 0.96 -44.81 6.06
C ARG A 101 -0.52 -45.01 6.38
N ALA A 102 -0.85 -45.63 7.52
CA ALA A 102 -2.24 -45.82 7.93
C ALA A 102 -3.00 -44.48 8.07
N ILE A 103 -2.33 -43.44 8.58
CA ILE A 103 -2.91 -42.09 8.65
C ILE A 103 -3.07 -41.48 7.26
N ARG A 104 -2.11 -41.66 6.35
CA ARG A 104 -2.22 -41.16 4.97
C ARG A 104 -3.38 -41.80 4.22
N ASP A 105 -3.56 -43.10 4.38
CA ASP A 105 -4.69 -43.85 3.82
C ASP A 105 -6.02 -43.33 4.39
N GLN A 106 -6.11 -43.12 5.71
CA GLN A 106 -7.31 -42.56 6.35
C GLN A 106 -7.65 -41.15 5.87
N LEU A 107 -6.63 -40.33 5.56
CA LEU A 107 -6.80 -38.98 5.05
C LEU A 107 -7.00 -38.95 3.52
N GLY A 108 -6.86 -40.09 2.83
CA GLY A 108 -6.95 -40.19 1.37
C GLY A 108 -5.84 -39.43 0.63
N LEU A 109 -4.67 -39.26 1.27
CA LEU A 109 -3.56 -38.47 0.71
C LEU A 109 -2.92 -39.16 -0.51
N ASP A 110 -3.01 -40.48 -0.59
CA ASP A 110 -2.42 -41.29 -1.66
C ASP A 110 -3.32 -41.39 -2.92
N ASP A 111 -4.57 -40.94 -2.85
CA ASP A 111 -5.51 -40.94 -3.99
C ASP A 111 -5.16 -39.92 -5.09
N GLY A 112 -4.15 -39.08 -4.84
CA GLY A 112 -3.66 -38.05 -5.77
C GLY A 112 -4.26 -36.65 -5.57
N PRO A 113 -3.63 -35.59 -6.12
CA PRO A 113 -4.00 -34.20 -5.85
C PRO A 113 -5.37 -33.81 -6.43
N LEU A 114 -5.72 -34.32 -7.61
CA LEU A 114 -6.98 -33.94 -8.29
C LEU A 114 -8.21 -34.57 -7.61
N THR A 115 -8.09 -35.77 -7.06
CA THR A 115 -9.18 -36.44 -6.34
C THR A 115 -9.43 -35.80 -4.98
N LEU A 116 -8.37 -35.39 -4.27
CA LEU A 116 -8.46 -34.58 -3.05
C LEU A 116 -9.14 -33.24 -3.33
N LEU A 117 -8.71 -32.53 -4.38
CA LEU A 117 -9.33 -31.27 -4.78
C LEU A 117 -10.80 -31.46 -5.14
N GLY A 118 -11.14 -32.51 -5.90
CA GLY A 118 -12.51 -32.83 -6.28
C GLY A 118 -13.40 -33.15 -5.08
N ARG A 119 -12.90 -33.93 -4.11
CA ARG A 119 -13.61 -34.23 -2.86
C ARG A 119 -13.81 -32.98 -2.00
N TRP A 120 -12.77 -32.16 -1.83
CA TRP A 120 -12.85 -30.92 -1.07
C TRP A 120 -13.83 -29.92 -1.69
N LEU A 121 -13.75 -29.71 -3.01
CA LEU A 121 -14.65 -28.82 -3.73
C LEU A 121 -16.10 -29.35 -3.70
N GLY A 122 -16.26 -30.66 -3.90
CA GLY A 122 -17.55 -31.34 -3.80
C GLY A 122 -18.18 -31.18 -2.41
N GLY A 123 -17.40 -31.41 -1.35
CA GLY A 123 -17.83 -31.21 0.03
C GLY A 123 -18.28 -29.77 0.28
N LEU A 124 -17.46 -28.78 -0.12
CA LEU A 124 -17.78 -27.37 0.06
C LEU A 124 -19.11 -26.97 -0.60
N LEU A 125 -19.41 -27.50 -1.79
CA LEU A 125 -20.68 -27.25 -2.48
C LEU A 125 -21.90 -27.84 -1.74
N HIS A 126 -21.70 -28.88 -0.93
CA HIS A 126 -22.72 -29.50 -0.07
C HIS A 126 -22.72 -28.95 1.36
N GLY A 127 -21.90 -27.95 1.66
CA GLY A 127 -21.77 -27.39 3.01
C GLY A 127 -20.92 -28.23 3.96
N ASP A 128 -20.07 -29.12 3.44
CA ASP A 128 -19.10 -29.89 4.21
C ASP A 128 -17.68 -29.41 3.90
N ALA A 129 -17.08 -28.68 4.84
CA ALA A 129 -15.70 -28.21 4.74
C ALA A 129 -14.67 -29.23 5.31
N GLY A 130 -15.12 -30.44 5.61
CA GLY A 130 -14.33 -31.50 6.23
C GLY A 130 -14.25 -31.37 7.75
N THR A 131 -13.35 -32.17 8.33
CA THR A 131 -13.08 -32.24 9.77
C THR A 131 -11.69 -31.71 10.08
N SER A 132 -11.57 -30.97 11.19
CA SER A 132 -10.29 -30.51 11.72
C SER A 132 -9.39 -31.70 12.03
N TRP A 133 -8.13 -31.63 11.60
CA TRP A 133 -7.18 -32.71 11.84
C TRP A 133 -6.68 -32.77 13.27
N VAL A 134 -6.69 -31.62 13.96
CA VAL A 134 -6.27 -31.48 15.35
C VAL A 134 -7.41 -31.84 16.30
N SER A 135 -8.58 -31.21 16.14
CA SER A 135 -9.71 -31.37 17.07
C SER A 135 -10.69 -32.49 16.71
N GLY A 136 -10.69 -32.97 15.46
CA GLY A 136 -11.67 -33.94 14.95
C GLY A 136 -13.08 -33.37 14.74
N SER A 137 -13.31 -32.10 15.08
CA SER A 137 -14.62 -31.45 14.95
C SER A 137 -14.92 -31.04 13.50
N GLN A 138 -16.20 -30.86 13.17
CA GLN A 138 -16.62 -30.32 11.88
C GLN A 138 -16.12 -28.88 11.71
N VAL A 139 -15.47 -28.62 10.58
CA VAL A 139 -14.82 -27.33 10.34
C VAL A 139 -15.89 -26.24 10.21
N LEU A 140 -16.89 -26.42 9.34
CA LEU A 140 -17.82 -25.33 9.00
C LEU A 140 -18.63 -24.80 10.20
N SER A 141 -19.09 -25.68 11.10
CA SER A 141 -19.79 -25.28 12.33
C SER A 141 -18.93 -24.43 13.25
N GLY A 142 -17.62 -24.66 13.26
CA GLY A 142 -16.66 -23.88 14.04
C GLY A 142 -16.49 -22.44 13.57
N PHE A 143 -16.88 -22.10 12.34
CA PHE A 143 -16.68 -20.76 11.77
C PHE A 143 -17.86 -19.80 11.91
N VAL A 144 -19.07 -20.30 12.21
CA VAL A 144 -20.30 -19.47 12.21
C VAL A 144 -20.21 -18.33 13.25
N VAL A 145 -19.92 -18.67 14.51
CA VAL A 145 -19.82 -17.67 15.59
C VAL A 145 -18.62 -16.74 15.37
N PRO A 146 -17.40 -17.24 15.09
CA PRO A 146 -16.25 -16.39 14.83
C PRO A 146 -16.43 -15.43 13.65
N LEU A 147 -17.16 -15.83 12.61
CA LEU A 147 -17.45 -14.97 11.46
C LEU A 147 -18.28 -13.76 11.90
N GLY A 148 -19.30 -13.98 12.73
CA GLY A 148 -20.11 -12.92 13.32
C GLY A 148 -19.27 -11.96 14.19
N VAL A 149 -18.35 -12.50 15.00
CA VAL A 149 -17.45 -11.72 15.84
C VAL A 149 -16.53 -10.82 15.01
N SER A 150 -15.88 -11.37 13.98
CA SER A 150 -15.03 -10.58 13.08
C SER A 150 -15.81 -9.52 12.31
N LEU A 151 -17.04 -9.83 11.85
CA LEU A 151 -17.91 -8.84 11.21
C LEU A 151 -18.29 -7.69 12.14
N LEU A 152 -18.61 -7.97 13.40
CA LEU A 152 -18.90 -6.95 14.42
C LEU A 152 -17.67 -6.06 14.70
N LEU A 153 -16.49 -6.67 14.82
CA LEU A 153 -15.23 -5.93 14.97
C LEU A 153 -14.98 -5.01 13.76
N MET A 154 -15.17 -5.51 12.54
CA MET A 154 -15.00 -4.71 11.31
C MET A 154 -16.00 -3.56 11.24
N ALA A 155 -17.25 -3.78 11.66
CA ALA A 155 -18.26 -2.72 11.73
C ALA A 155 -17.88 -1.63 12.75
N GLY A 156 -17.40 -2.02 13.93
CA GLY A 156 -16.86 -1.09 14.94
C GLY A 156 -15.66 -0.30 14.41
N ALA A 157 -14.72 -0.97 13.76
CA ALA A 157 -13.55 -0.35 13.14
C ALA A 157 -13.94 0.66 12.04
N LEU A 158 -14.95 0.34 11.22
CA LEU A 158 -15.46 1.24 10.18
C LEU A 158 -16.10 2.50 10.78
N ALA A 159 -16.83 2.36 11.89
CA ALA A 159 -17.41 3.50 12.61
C ALA A 159 -16.30 4.42 13.18
N VAL A 160 -15.27 3.85 13.80
CA VAL A 160 -14.09 4.60 14.26
C VAL A 160 -13.36 5.27 13.09
N ALA A 161 -13.19 4.56 11.97
CA ALA A 161 -12.54 5.12 10.78
C ALA A 161 -13.31 6.31 10.22
N ALA A 162 -14.65 6.23 10.15
CA ALA A 162 -15.50 7.33 9.73
C ALA A 162 -15.41 8.53 10.71
N ALA A 163 -15.43 8.28 12.02
CA ALA A 163 -15.28 9.33 13.04
C ALA A 163 -13.91 10.03 12.95
N THR A 164 -12.85 9.25 12.78
CA THR A 164 -11.48 9.76 12.64
C THR A 164 -11.33 10.56 11.35
N ALA A 165 -11.86 10.07 10.23
CA ALA A 165 -11.87 10.80 8.96
C ALA A 165 -12.63 12.14 9.09
N ALA A 166 -13.79 12.14 9.76
CA ALA A 166 -14.55 13.35 10.04
C ALA A 166 -13.75 14.33 10.90
N ALA A 167 -13.04 13.85 11.93
CA ALA A 167 -12.19 14.69 12.79
C ALA A 167 -11.03 15.33 12.01
N VAL A 168 -10.35 14.57 11.14
CA VAL A 168 -9.28 15.08 10.27
C VAL A 168 -9.83 16.16 9.33
N CYS A 169 -10.99 15.94 8.71
CA CYS A 169 -11.59 16.89 7.78
C CYS A 169 -12.33 18.07 8.45
N ALA A 170 -12.61 18.01 9.76
CA ALA A 170 -13.46 18.98 10.45
C ALA A 170 -12.96 20.43 10.33
N ARG A 171 -11.64 20.64 10.33
CA ARG A 171 -11.05 21.97 10.16
C ARG A 171 -11.25 22.47 8.73
N THR A 172 -11.00 21.63 7.74
CA THR A 172 -11.12 21.98 6.32
C THR A 172 -12.56 22.23 5.93
N LEU A 173 -13.50 21.42 6.41
CA LEU A 173 -14.92 21.62 6.20
C LEU A 173 -15.39 22.95 6.81
N ARG A 174 -14.95 23.27 8.03
CA ARG A 174 -15.29 24.55 8.69
C ARG A 174 -14.72 25.77 7.98
N LEU A 175 -13.45 25.72 7.56
CA LEU A 175 -12.80 26.85 6.86
C LEU A 175 -13.31 27.01 5.43
N GLY A 176 -13.49 25.90 4.71
CA GLY A 176 -13.95 25.89 3.33
C GLY A 176 -15.39 26.34 3.18
N ALA A 177 -16.27 25.89 4.07
CA ALA A 177 -17.66 26.34 4.11
C ALA A 177 -17.83 27.84 4.40
N ARG A 178 -16.81 28.49 4.97
CA ARG A 178 -16.78 29.93 5.27
C ARG A 178 -15.96 30.75 4.26
N GLY A 179 -15.45 30.12 3.18
CA GLY A 179 -14.61 30.80 2.19
C GLY A 179 -13.21 31.19 2.69
N ARG A 180 -12.74 30.67 3.83
CA ARG A 180 -11.48 31.06 4.50
C ARG A 180 -10.34 30.04 4.28
N LEU A 181 -10.30 29.40 3.11
CA LEU A 181 -9.30 28.38 2.79
C LEU A 181 -7.91 28.96 2.47
N ALA A 182 -7.84 30.23 2.09
CA ALA A 182 -6.59 30.96 1.83
C ALA A 182 -5.81 31.12 3.15
N GLY A 183 -4.81 30.26 3.38
CA GLY A 183 -4.01 30.23 4.61
C GLY A 183 -4.03 28.90 5.37
N ARG A 184 -4.79 27.90 4.89
CA ARG A 184 -4.75 26.55 5.46
C ARG A 184 -3.34 25.96 5.34
N ARG A 185 -2.77 25.52 6.47
CA ARG A 185 -1.64 24.58 6.48
C ARG A 185 -2.16 23.19 6.06
N PRO A 186 -1.48 22.48 5.14
CA PRO A 186 -1.83 21.10 4.79
C PRO A 186 -1.95 20.21 6.04
N GLY A 187 -2.73 19.13 5.94
CA GLY A 187 -2.93 18.15 7.00
C GLY A 187 -1.65 17.86 7.79
N GLY A 188 -1.77 17.90 9.12
CA GLY A 188 -0.63 17.85 10.04
C GLY A 188 0.18 16.56 9.89
N THR A 189 1.47 16.64 10.21
CA THR A 189 2.37 15.47 10.24
C THR A 189 1.84 14.36 11.13
N ALA A 190 1.14 14.71 12.21
CA ALA A 190 0.51 13.78 13.14
C ALA A 190 -0.50 12.83 12.47
N THR A 191 -1.37 13.33 11.58
CA THR A 191 -2.35 12.45 10.89
C THR A 191 -1.64 11.55 9.88
N ALA A 192 -0.57 12.05 9.27
CA ALA A 192 0.26 11.29 8.35
C ALA A 192 1.03 10.16 9.07
N VAL A 193 1.52 10.42 10.29
CA VAL A 193 2.14 9.40 11.16
C VAL A 193 1.10 8.37 11.60
N LEU A 194 -0.07 8.79 12.07
CA LEU A 194 -1.15 7.88 12.48
C LEU A 194 -1.58 6.95 11.33
N ALA A 195 -1.67 7.48 10.12
CA ALA A 195 -1.96 6.70 8.91
C ALA A 195 -0.85 5.71 8.51
N ALA A 196 0.35 5.85 9.07
CA ALA A 196 1.50 5.00 8.80
C ALA A 196 1.67 3.87 9.81
N LEU A 197 1.01 3.97 10.96
CA LEU A 197 1.13 2.98 12.02
C LEU A 197 0.37 1.71 11.62
N PRO A 198 1.01 0.52 11.69
CA PRO A 198 0.31 -0.74 11.53
C PRO A 198 -0.74 -0.92 12.63
N GLU A 199 -1.86 -1.58 12.30
CA GLU A 199 -2.94 -1.85 13.25
C GLU A 199 -2.48 -2.71 14.45
N PHE A 200 -1.59 -3.68 14.27
CA PHE A 200 -1.05 -4.50 15.38
C PHE A 200 -0.26 -3.64 16.36
N LEU A 201 0.46 -2.64 15.85
CA LEU A 201 1.25 -1.73 16.66
C LEU A 201 0.36 -0.83 17.50
N VAL A 202 -0.70 -0.28 16.89
CA VAL A 202 -1.71 0.51 17.60
C VAL A 202 -2.41 -0.36 18.64
N ALA A 203 -2.77 -1.60 18.30
CA ALA A 203 -3.36 -2.56 19.24
C ALA A 203 -2.44 -2.83 20.44
N SER A 204 -1.17 -3.15 20.22
CA SER A 204 -0.19 -3.38 21.28
C SER A 204 -0.05 -2.17 22.21
N VAL A 205 0.02 -0.95 21.66
CA VAL A 205 0.11 0.27 22.47
C VAL A 205 -1.20 0.53 23.25
N LEU A 206 -2.36 0.34 22.61
CA LEU A 206 -3.65 0.54 23.27
C LEU A 206 -3.89 -0.46 24.40
N VAL A 207 -3.55 -1.73 24.22
CA VAL A 207 -3.59 -2.75 25.27
C VAL A 207 -2.65 -2.36 26.41
N SER A 208 -1.37 -2.10 26.13
CA SER A 208 -0.38 -1.82 27.17
C SER A 208 -0.67 -0.53 27.95
N VAL A 209 -1.11 0.53 27.27
CA VAL A 209 -1.32 1.84 27.90
C VAL A 209 -2.74 1.98 28.46
N ILE A 210 -3.77 1.79 27.63
CA ILE A 210 -5.16 2.05 28.04
C ILE A 210 -5.75 0.85 28.77
N GLY A 211 -5.49 -0.36 28.25
CA GLY A 211 -6.02 -1.59 28.82
C GLY A 211 -5.39 -1.94 30.16
N VAL A 212 -4.06 -1.95 30.21
CA VAL A 212 -3.29 -2.48 31.34
C VAL A 212 -2.85 -1.38 32.30
N ARG A 213 -2.12 -0.37 31.83
CA ARG A 213 -1.57 0.67 32.72
C ARG A 213 -2.62 1.61 33.31
N LEU A 214 -3.59 2.03 32.49
CA LEU A 214 -4.64 2.95 32.92
C LEU A 214 -5.87 2.21 33.46
N GLY A 215 -6.08 0.94 33.06
CA GLY A 215 -7.25 0.15 33.47
C GLY A 215 -8.59 0.73 33.02
N TRP A 216 -8.61 1.63 32.03
CA TRP A 216 -9.83 2.35 31.63
C TRP A 216 -10.81 1.47 30.85
N LEU A 217 -10.27 0.51 30.09
CA LEU A 217 -11.02 -0.38 29.21
C LEU A 217 -10.44 -1.79 29.32
N PRO A 218 -11.23 -2.85 29.07
CA PRO A 218 -10.73 -4.21 29.16
C PRO A 218 -9.66 -4.48 28.10
N ALA A 219 -8.55 -5.08 28.55
CA ALA A 219 -7.40 -5.39 27.70
C ALA A 219 -7.60 -6.63 26.82
N LEU A 220 -8.33 -7.65 27.30
CA LEU A 220 -8.47 -8.96 26.66
C LEU A 220 -9.91 -9.50 26.74
N GLY A 221 -10.29 -10.34 25.79
CA GLY A 221 -11.54 -11.10 25.74
C GLY A 221 -12.65 -10.44 24.92
N TRP A 222 -13.81 -11.12 24.84
CA TRP A 222 -14.95 -10.68 24.02
C TRP A 222 -16.30 -11.00 24.68
N TYR A 223 -16.66 -10.22 25.71
CA TYR A 223 -17.85 -10.49 26.54
C TYR A 223 -18.92 -9.38 26.49
N GLY A 224 -18.80 -8.42 25.57
CA GLY A 224 -19.79 -7.35 25.40
C GLY A 224 -19.24 -6.09 24.71
N PRO A 225 -20.06 -5.03 24.59
CA PRO A 225 -19.70 -3.83 23.81
C PRO A 225 -18.45 -3.09 24.30
N ARG A 226 -18.17 -3.13 25.61
CA ARG A 226 -16.97 -2.48 26.19
C ARG A 226 -15.65 -3.09 25.70
N TRP A 227 -15.64 -4.39 25.38
CA TRP A 227 -14.46 -5.08 24.82
C TRP A 227 -14.23 -4.76 23.34
N MET A 228 -15.23 -4.21 22.65
CA MET A 228 -15.11 -3.84 21.25
C MET A 228 -14.38 -2.50 21.04
N VAL A 229 -14.31 -1.64 22.06
CA VAL A 229 -13.81 -0.26 21.94
C VAL A 229 -12.34 -0.22 21.54
N LEU A 230 -11.44 -0.84 22.32
CA LEU A 230 -10.01 -0.81 22.03
C LEU A 230 -9.65 -1.52 20.71
N PRO A 231 -10.18 -2.72 20.40
CA PRO A 231 -9.98 -3.36 19.10
C PRO A 231 -10.44 -2.49 17.91
N SER A 232 -11.62 -1.86 18.04
CA SER A 232 -12.15 -0.98 16.99
C SER A 232 -11.29 0.27 16.81
N LEU A 233 -10.74 0.82 17.90
CA LEU A 233 -9.78 1.92 17.86
C LEU A 233 -8.48 1.52 17.17
N ALA A 234 -7.96 0.33 17.49
CA ALA A 234 -6.71 -0.16 16.92
C ALA A 234 -6.76 -0.26 15.39
N VAL A 235 -7.85 -0.82 14.86
CA VAL A 235 -8.05 -0.97 13.42
C VAL A 235 -8.53 0.34 12.76
N GLY A 236 -9.44 1.06 13.43
CA GLY A 236 -10.14 2.21 12.85
C GLY A 236 -9.34 3.53 12.84
N LEU A 237 -8.38 3.73 13.74
CA LEU A 237 -7.61 4.98 13.80
C LEU A 237 -6.66 5.16 12.60
N PRO A 238 -5.76 4.20 12.26
CA PRO A 238 -4.90 4.34 11.08
C PRO A 238 -5.73 4.43 9.79
N ALA A 239 -6.73 3.57 9.70
CA ALA A 239 -7.74 3.55 8.65
C ALA A 239 -8.39 4.91 8.37
N GLY A 240 -8.99 5.51 9.40
CA GLY A 240 -9.66 6.79 9.28
C GLY A 240 -8.69 7.94 9.03
N ALA A 241 -7.44 7.83 9.50
CA ALA A 241 -6.41 8.81 9.17
C ALA A 241 -6.04 8.77 7.67
N VAL A 242 -5.96 7.58 7.04
CA VAL A 242 -5.74 7.44 5.59
C VAL A 242 -6.91 8.04 4.81
N LEU A 243 -8.14 7.60 5.10
CA LEU A 243 -9.35 8.07 4.41
C LEU A 243 -9.59 9.57 4.62
N GLY A 244 -9.42 10.03 5.86
CA GLY A 244 -9.52 11.44 6.24
C GLY A 244 -8.52 12.29 5.49
N ARG A 245 -7.26 11.87 5.37
CA ARG A 245 -6.24 12.60 4.62
C ARG A 245 -6.59 12.68 3.13
N MET A 246 -7.00 11.57 2.52
CA MET A 246 -7.43 11.56 1.12
C MET A 246 -8.60 12.52 0.87
N LEU A 247 -9.61 12.52 1.75
CA LEU A 247 -10.73 13.46 1.67
C LEU A 247 -10.26 14.90 1.87
N ASP A 248 -9.40 15.13 2.86
CA ASP A 248 -8.85 16.44 3.23
C ASP A 248 -7.98 17.06 2.11
N ASP A 249 -7.40 16.24 1.25
CA ASP A 249 -6.66 16.63 0.05
C ASP A 249 -7.60 16.98 -1.13
N LEU A 250 -8.76 16.32 -1.24
CA LEU A 250 -9.75 16.58 -2.30
C LEU A 250 -10.64 17.79 -1.99
N LEU A 251 -10.94 18.05 -0.71
CA LEU A 251 -11.88 19.09 -0.28
C LEU A 251 -11.55 20.51 -0.77
N PRO A 252 -10.29 20.99 -0.73
CA PRO A 252 -9.95 22.32 -1.26
C PRO A 252 -10.31 22.50 -2.73
N GLY A 253 -10.12 21.44 -3.54
CA GLY A 253 -10.52 21.45 -4.95
C GLY A 253 -12.04 21.57 -5.11
N ALA A 254 -12.81 20.84 -4.30
CA ALA A 254 -14.27 20.91 -4.33
C ALA A 254 -14.83 22.28 -3.92
N PHE A 255 -14.24 22.93 -2.91
CA PHE A 255 -14.65 24.28 -2.49
C PHE A 255 -14.24 25.38 -3.48
N ALA A 256 -13.30 25.11 -4.37
CA ALA A 256 -12.88 26.03 -5.42
C ALA A 256 -13.75 25.94 -6.69
N GLU A 257 -14.65 24.96 -6.79
CA GLU A 257 -15.53 24.81 -7.95
C GLU A 257 -16.56 25.95 -8.04
N PRO A 258 -16.98 26.36 -9.26
CA PRO A 258 -17.91 27.49 -9.45
C PRO A 258 -19.23 27.38 -8.68
N TRP A 259 -19.78 26.17 -8.53
CA TRP A 259 -21.02 25.95 -7.78
C TRP A 259 -20.85 26.28 -6.29
N ALA A 260 -19.67 26.06 -5.72
CA ALA A 260 -19.40 26.29 -4.31
C ALA A 260 -19.29 27.80 -4.04
N VAL A 261 -18.61 28.52 -4.94
CA VAL A 261 -18.51 29.99 -4.92
C VAL A 261 -19.89 30.63 -5.09
N ALA A 262 -20.68 30.16 -6.06
CA ALA A 262 -22.05 30.64 -6.29
C ALA A 262 -22.98 30.36 -5.09
N ALA A 263 -22.89 29.17 -4.49
CA ALA A 263 -23.68 28.83 -3.31
C ALA A 263 -23.35 29.74 -2.11
N ALA A 264 -22.06 30.06 -1.91
CA ALA A 264 -21.63 30.99 -0.87
C ALA A 264 -22.13 32.42 -1.15
N ALA A 265 -22.06 32.89 -2.40
CA ALA A 265 -22.55 34.21 -2.82
C ALA A 265 -24.08 34.36 -2.63
N ARG A 266 -24.86 33.28 -2.82
CA ARG A 266 -26.30 33.25 -2.56
C ARG A 266 -26.69 33.08 -1.09
N GLY A 267 -25.72 33.04 -0.16
CA GLY A 267 -26.00 32.86 1.27
C GLY A 267 -26.47 31.47 1.68
N VAL A 268 -26.20 30.42 0.88
CA VAL A 268 -26.52 29.03 1.26
C VAL A 268 -25.78 28.68 2.56
N PRO A 269 -26.43 28.04 3.54
CA PRO A 269 -25.83 27.78 4.84
C PRO A 269 -24.54 26.94 4.70
N PRO A 270 -23.50 27.24 5.49
CA PRO A 270 -22.18 26.61 5.38
C PRO A 270 -22.22 25.09 5.56
N ARG A 271 -23.16 24.59 6.37
CA ARG A 271 -23.37 23.14 6.57
C ARG A 271 -23.81 22.44 5.28
N SER A 272 -24.67 23.08 4.49
CA SER A 272 -25.14 22.54 3.21
C SER A 272 -24.03 22.54 2.17
N VAL A 273 -23.23 23.60 2.11
CA VAL A 273 -22.06 23.68 1.23
C VAL A 273 -21.03 22.60 1.60
N ALA A 274 -20.74 22.42 2.90
CA ALA A 274 -19.85 21.36 3.38
C ALA A 274 -20.35 19.95 3.02
N ARG A 275 -21.64 19.66 3.24
CA ARG A 275 -22.25 18.37 2.87
C ARG A 275 -22.13 18.08 1.38
N GLN A 276 -22.40 19.09 0.54
CA GLN A 276 -22.28 18.95 -0.91
C GLN A 276 -20.83 18.76 -1.35
N ALA A 277 -19.87 19.44 -0.71
CA ALA A 277 -18.44 19.25 -0.96
C ALA A 277 -17.99 17.82 -0.62
N VAL A 278 -18.41 17.27 0.53
CA VAL A 278 -18.13 15.87 0.88
C VAL A 278 -18.72 14.93 -0.18
N ARG A 279 -20.01 15.10 -0.53
CA ARG A 279 -20.67 14.29 -1.57
C ARG A 279 -19.95 14.36 -2.91
N ARG A 280 -19.37 15.52 -3.26
CA ARG A 280 -18.57 15.74 -4.48
C ARG A 280 -17.23 14.99 -4.45
N CYS A 281 -16.64 14.78 -3.27
CA CYS A 281 -15.37 14.08 -3.08
C CYS A 281 -15.52 12.56 -2.91
N VAL A 282 -16.67 12.06 -2.41
CA VAL A 282 -16.96 10.61 -2.26
C VAL A 282 -16.55 9.78 -3.50
N PRO A 283 -16.89 10.18 -4.75
CA PRO A 283 -16.46 9.50 -5.97
C PRO A 283 -14.96 9.17 -6.04
N GLY A 284 -14.11 10.11 -5.60
CA GLY A 284 -12.66 9.99 -5.62
C GLY A 284 -12.09 9.10 -4.51
N LEU A 285 -12.88 8.79 -3.47
CA LEU A 285 -12.46 7.95 -2.35
C LEU A 285 -12.80 6.48 -2.54
N LEU A 286 -13.81 6.17 -3.35
CA LEU A 286 -14.37 4.82 -3.49
C LEU A 286 -13.35 3.75 -3.93
N PRO A 287 -12.42 4.01 -4.88
CA PRO A 287 -11.41 3.01 -5.22
C PRO A 287 -10.55 2.61 -4.02
N ASN A 288 -10.19 3.58 -3.17
CA ASN A 288 -9.37 3.35 -1.99
C ASN A 288 -10.16 2.71 -0.85
N LEU A 289 -11.48 2.97 -0.76
CA LEU A 289 -12.36 2.28 0.20
C LEU A 289 -12.41 0.78 -0.04
N ALA A 290 -12.49 0.32 -1.30
CA ALA A 290 -12.52 -1.12 -1.60
C ALA A 290 -11.22 -1.82 -1.17
N LEU A 291 -10.06 -1.21 -1.44
CA LEU A 291 -8.76 -1.70 -0.98
C LEU A 291 -8.66 -1.69 0.55
N PHE A 292 -9.24 -0.67 1.18
CA PHE A 292 -9.25 -0.52 2.62
C PHE A 292 -10.05 -1.63 3.32
N VAL A 293 -11.27 -1.95 2.86
CA VAL A 293 -12.07 -3.01 3.49
C VAL A 293 -11.44 -4.40 3.27
N ALA A 294 -10.75 -4.62 2.14
CA ALA A 294 -9.93 -5.81 1.99
C ALA A 294 -8.78 -5.84 3.03
N GLY A 295 -8.09 -4.72 3.23
CA GLY A 295 -7.05 -4.56 4.25
C GLY A 295 -7.54 -4.80 5.68
N LEU A 296 -8.77 -4.37 6.02
CA LEU A 296 -9.40 -4.63 7.32
C LEU A 296 -9.42 -6.13 7.66
N THR A 297 -9.59 -6.98 6.66
CA THR A 297 -9.64 -8.44 6.83
C THR A 297 -8.29 -9.02 7.24
N GLY A 298 -7.18 -8.48 6.74
CA GLY A 298 -5.84 -8.88 7.16
C GLY A 298 -5.45 -8.27 8.51
N GLY A 299 -5.77 -6.99 8.70
CA GLY A 299 -5.43 -6.27 9.93
C GLY A 299 -6.21 -6.74 11.15
N SER A 300 -7.45 -7.18 10.97
CA SER A 300 -8.26 -7.72 12.07
C SER A 300 -7.64 -8.98 12.65
N VAL A 301 -6.91 -9.80 11.88
CA VAL A 301 -6.24 -11.03 12.37
C VAL A 301 -5.30 -10.71 13.54
N ALA A 302 -4.45 -9.70 13.38
CA ALA A 302 -3.49 -9.31 14.42
C ALA A 302 -4.19 -8.70 15.64
N VAL A 303 -5.25 -7.93 15.42
CA VAL A 303 -6.05 -7.35 16.50
C VAL A 303 -6.83 -8.44 17.26
N GLU A 304 -7.37 -9.42 16.55
CA GLU A 304 -8.03 -10.57 17.16
C GLU A 304 -7.07 -11.38 18.04
N GLN A 305 -5.82 -11.55 17.60
CA GLN A 305 -4.79 -12.20 18.39
C GLN A 305 -4.42 -11.41 19.65
N ILE A 306 -4.18 -10.09 19.52
CA ILE A 306 -3.74 -9.23 20.62
C ILE A 306 -4.79 -9.12 21.72
N PHE A 307 -6.05 -8.97 21.33
CA PHE A 307 -7.16 -8.74 22.27
C PHE A 307 -7.86 -10.04 22.69
N ASP A 308 -7.35 -11.21 22.32
CA ASP A 308 -7.94 -12.51 22.61
C ASP A 308 -9.40 -12.65 22.08
N ILE A 309 -9.66 -12.14 20.88
CA ILE A 309 -11.00 -12.13 20.26
C ILE A 309 -11.22 -13.44 19.50
N PRO A 310 -12.35 -14.15 19.72
CA PRO A 310 -12.68 -15.40 19.03
C PRO A 310 -13.20 -15.14 17.61
N GLY A 311 -12.40 -14.48 16.77
CA GLY A 311 -12.70 -14.21 15.35
C GLY A 311 -12.10 -15.23 14.39
N ILE A 312 -12.52 -15.17 13.13
CA ILE A 312 -12.06 -16.08 12.07
C ILE A 312 -10.57 -15.89 11.75
N GLY A 313 -10.05 -14.69 11.91
CA GLY A 313 -8.66 -14.37 11.64
C GLY A 313 -7.74 -15.14 12.58
N ARG A 314 -8.01 -15.04 13.89
CA ARG A 314 -7.27 -15.77 14.91
C ARG A 314 -7.36 -17.29 14.72
N LEU A 315 -8.57 -17.82 14.46
CA LEU A 315 -8.74 -19.26 14.22
C LEU A 315 -7.94 -19.74 13.03
N THR A 316 -7.95 -18.98 11.93
CA THR A 316 -7.17 -19.32 10.73
C THR A 316 -5.67 -19.22 11.00
N LEU A 317 -5.23 -18.22 11.78
CA LEU A 317 -3.83 -18.09 12.18
C LEU A 317 -3.37 -19.27 13.05
N HIS A 318 -4.15 -19.67 14.05
CA HIS A 318 -3.83 -20.83 14.88
C HIS A 318 -3.82 -22.12 14.05
N ALA A 319 -4.72 -22.27 13.09
CA ALA A 319 -4.69 -23.39 12.14
C ALA A 319 -3.42 -23.39 11.28
N ALA A 320 -2.95 -22.22 10.82
CA ALA A 320 -1.69 -22.10 10.09
C ALA A 320 -0.49 -22.50 10.96
N LEU A 321 -0.44 -22.05 12.22
CA LEU A 321 0.65 -22.34 13.15
C LEU A 321 0.67 -23.82 13.58
N SER A 322 -0.50 -24.42 13.76
CA SER A 322 -0.65 -25.84 14.13
C SER A 322 -0.70 -26.80 12.93
N GLN A 323 -0.63 -26.28 11.70
CA GLN A 323 -0.76 -27.03 10.45
C GLN A 323 -2.07 -27.84 10.35
N ASP A 324 -3.18 -27.32 10.91
CA ASP A 324 -4.53 -27.86 10.70
C ASP A 324 -5.06 -27.41 9.33
N LEU A 325 -4.68 -28.15 8.28
CA LEU A 325 -4.92 -27.71 6.90
C LEU A 325 -6.40 -27.54 6.52
N PRO A 326 -7.36 -28.41 6.91
CA PRO A 326 -8.78 -28.19 6.61
C PRO A 326 -9.33 -26.88 7.20
N VAL A 327 -8.95 -26.56 8.43
CA VAL A 327 -9.33 -25.31 9.09
C VAL A 327 -8.66 -24.12 8.40
N LEU A 328 -7.38 -24.24 8.06
CA LEU A 328 -6.63 -23.21 7.32
C LEU A 328 -7.23 -22.94 5.93
N GLN A 329 -7.61 -23.98 5.19
CA GLN A 329 -8.23 -23.90 3.88
C GLN A 329 -9.55 -23.12 3.94
N THR A 330 -10.42 -23.54 4.85
CA THR A 330 -11.75 -22.96 5.04
C THR A 330 -11.65 -21.51 5.53
N GLY A 331 -10.80 -21.27 6.52
CA GLY A 331 -10.59 -19.93 7.07
C GLY A 331 -9.99 -18.96 6.06
N THR A 332 -9.00 -19.40 5.27
CA THR A 332 -8.43 -18.55 4.23
C THR A 332 -9.44 -18.25 3.12
N LEU A 333 -10.21 -19.25 2.69
CA LEU A 333 -11.29 -19.05 1.72
C LEU A 333 -12.35 -18.07 2.25
N ALA A 334 -12.74 -18.20 3.53
CA ALA A 334 -13.69 -17.29 4.18
C ALA A 334 -13.16 -15.85 4.23
N LEU A 335 -11.89 -15.65 4.60
CA LEU A 335 -11.26 -14.33 4.62
C LEU A 335 -11.15 -13.71 3.21
N VAL A 336 -10.79 -14.51 2.20
CA VAL A 336 -10.75 -14.04 0.80
C VAL A 336 -12.16 -13.66 0.32
N LEU A 337 -13.18 -14.47 0.63
CA LEU A 337 -14.57 -14.20 0.27
C LEU A 337 -15.10 -12.97 0.99
N LEU A 338 -14.75 -12.78 2.26
CA LEU A 338 -15.10 -11.59 3.04
C LEU A 338 -14.48 -10.32 2.42
N ALA A 339 -13.19 -10.36 2.09
CA ALA A 339 -12.51 -9.24 1.42
C ALA A 339 -13.12 -8.95 0.03
N ALA A 340 -13.44 -9.99 -0.74
CA ALA A 340 -14.02 -9.87 -2.07
C ALA A 340 -15.46 -9.30 -2.04
N THR A 341 -16.30 -9.80 -1.13
CA THR A 341 -17.68 -9.33 -0.94
C THR A 341 -17.70 -7.88 -0.46
N ALA A 342 -16.88 -7.53 0.53
CA ALA A 342 -16.69 -6.16 0.96
C ALA A 342 -16.25 -5.23 -0.17
N GLY A 343 -15.25 -5.62 -0.96
CA GLY A 343 -14.78 -4.85 -2.10
C GLY A 343 -15.84 -4.74 -3.21
N ALA A 344 -16.70 -5.74 -3.39
CA ALA A 344 -17.83 -5.70 -4.32
C ALA A 344 -18.92 -4.73 -3.83
N LEU A 345 -19.27 -4.78 -2.54
CA LEU A 345 -20.23 -3.86 -1.92
C LEU A 345 -19.74 -2.41 -1.99
N ALA A 346 -18.46 -2.16 -1.72
CA ALA A 346 -17.86 -0.83 -1.87
C ALA A 346 -17.98 -0.31 -3.32
N ARG A 347 -17.75 -1.19 -4.31
CA ARG A 347 -17.91 -0.85 -5.75
C ARG A 347 -19.38 -0.67 -6.15
N LEU A 348 -20.31 -1.38 -5.55
CA LEU A 348 -21.74 -1.19 -5.79
C LEU A 348 -22.21 0.14 -5.21
N ALA A 349 -21.89 0.39 -3.93
CA ALA A 349 -22.14 1.67 -3.28
C ALA A 349 -21.54 2.83 -4.07
N ALA A 350 -20.33 2.62 -4.62
CA ALA A 350 -19.70 3.58 -5.50
C ALA A 350 -20.58 3.98 -6.68
N ARG A 351 -21.07 2.98 -7.42
CA ARG A 351 -21.92 3.17 -8.61
C ARG A 351 -23.25 3.83 -8.26
N LEU A 352 -23.86 3.44 -7.14
CA LEU A 352 -25.13 4.01 -6.66
C LEU A 352 -24.97 5.49 -6.26
N LEU A 353 -23.87 5.83 -5.57
CA LEU A 353 -23.62 7.19 -5.08
C LEU A 353 -23.17 8.16 -6.18
N THR A 354 -22.45 7.68 -7.20
CA THR A 354 -22.00 8.49 -8.34
C THR A 354 -23.06 8.68 -9.43
N GLY A 355 -24.03 7.78 -9.54
CA GLY A 355 -25.10 7.86 -10.55
C GLY A 355 -24.58 7.87 -12.01
N PRO A 356 -25.40 8.31 -12.97
CA PRO A 356 -25.01 8.44 -14.39
C PRO A 356 -23.89 9.46 -14.65
N ALA A 357 -23.52 10.30 -13.67
CA ALA A 357 -22.62 11.44 -13.85
C ALA A 357 -21.18 11.06 -14.28
N LEU A 358 -20.78 9.78 -14.14
CA LEU A 358 -19.53 9.26 -14.71
C LEU A 358 -19.60 9.01 -16.23
N ARG A 359 -20.80 8.90 -16.81
CA ARG A 359 -21.00 8.64 -18.25
C ARG A 359 -20.88 9.89 -19.11
N ASP A 360 -21.15 11.07 -18.53
CA ASP A 360 -21.30 12.31 -19.30
C ASP A 360 -20.02 13.15 -19.40
N GLY A 361 -18.88 12.68 -18.86
CA GLY A 361 -17.61 13.42 -18.92
C GLY A 361 -17.63 14.79 -18.22
N ALA A 362 -18.68 15.09 -17.44
CA ALA A 362 -18.95 16.40 -16.85
C ALA A 362 -18.12 16.73 -15.60
N LEU A 363 -17.27 15.81 -15.14
CA LEU A 363 -16.46 16.01 -13.94
C LEU A 363 -15.15 16.68 -14.32
N GLN A 364 -15.03 17.97 -14.02
CA GLN A 364 -13.74 18.67 -14.06
C GLN A 364 -12.74 17.93 -13.16
N SER A 365 -11.50 17.76 -13.66
CA SER A 365 -10.41 17.21 -12.85
C SER A 365 -10.20 18.11 -11.64
N LEU A 366 -10.43 17.60 -10.43
CA LEU A 366 -10.08 18.30 -9.20
C LEU A 366 -8.58 18.67 -9.29
N HIS A 367 -8.28 19.97 -9.30
CA HIS A 367 -6.99 20.51 -9.70
C HIS A 367 -5.82 20.06 -8.79
N ARG A 368 -4.61 20.09 -9.38
CA ARG A 368 -3.29 19.61 -8.91
C ARG A 368 -3.07 19.55 -7.39
N PRO A 369 -2.56 18.41 -6.85
CA PRO A 369 -1.91 18.45 -5.53
C PRO A 369 -0.75 19.44 -5.60
N ARG A 370 -0.70 20.40 -4.65
CA ARG A 370 0.53 21.18 -4.44
C ARG A 370 1.64 20.19 -4.09
N PRO A 371 2.83 20.27 -4.73
CA PRO A 371 3.94 19.43 -4.33
C PRO A 371 4.18 19.64 -2.83
N PRO A 372 4.34 18.55 -2.04
CA PRO A 372 4.59 18.68 -0.62
C PRO A 372 5.81 19.59 -0.41
N ALA A 373 5.66 20.58 0.46
CA ALA A 373 6.79 21.41 0.83
C ALA A 373 7.85 20.49 1.47
N PRO A 374 9.11 20.54 1.02
CA PRO A 374 10.16 19.71 1.58
C PRO A 374 10.34 20.03 3.07
N ARG A 375 10.34 19.01 3.92
CA ARG A 375 10.46 19.14 5.38
C ARG A 375 11.75 18.47 5.86
N SER A 376 12.31 18.93 6.98
CA SER A 376 13.45 18.31 7.67
C SER A 376 13.05 17.08 8.51
N LEU A 377 11.75 16.86 8.71
CA LEU A 377 11.20 15.74 9.50
C LEU A 377 11.67 14.34 9.10
N PRO A 378 11.75 13.95 7.81
CA PRO A 378 12.29 12.63 7.47
C PRO A 378 13.74 12.45 7.94
N LEU A 379 14.56 13.50 7.91
CA LEU A 379 15.93 13.45 8.43
C LEU A 379 15.95 13.30 9.96
N LEU A 380 15.01 13.93 10.66
CA LEU A 380 14.85 13.77 12.11
C LEU A 380 14.46 12.32 12.46
N TYR A 381 13.43 11.77 11.83
CA TYR A 381 13.00 10.39 12.10
C TYR A 381 14.08 9.37 11.73
N ALA A 382 14.78 9.56 10.61
CA ALA A 382 15.91 8.73 10.22
C ALA A 382 17.07 8.83 11.23
N GLY A 383 17.40 10.04 11.70
CA GLY A 383 18.43 10.27 12.71
C GLY A 383 18.08 9.63 14.05
N LEU A 384 16.83 9.73 14.51
CA LEU A 384 16.36 9.06 15.73
C LEU A 384 16.41 7.54 15.61
N LEU A 385 16.00 7.00 14.46
CA LEU A 385 16.06 5.56 14.20
C LEU A 385 17.52 5.06 14.18
N ALA A 386 18.41 5.79 13.50
CA ALA A 386 19.83 5.47 13.45
C ALA A 386 20.50 5.57 14.82
N ALA A 387 20.13 6.56 15.65
CA ALA A 387 20.63 6.70 17.01
C ALA A 387 20.19 5.53 17.90
N ALA A 388 18.91 5.13 17.84
CA ALA A 388 18.40 3.98 18.58
C ALA A 388 19.12 2.68 18.18
N ILE A 389 19.27 2.44 16.87
CA ILE A 389 20.00 1.26 16.37
C ILE A 389 21.48 1.32 16.79
N GLY A 390 22.15 2.46 16.60
CA GLY A 390 23.56 2.63 16.95
C GLY A 390 23.87 2.42 18.43
N ALA A 391 22.98 2.88 19.32
CA ALA A 391 23.17 2.78 20.77
C ALA A 391 23.18 1.33 21.29
N GLY A 392 22.46 0.40 20.65
CA GLY A 392 22.42 -1.01 21.05
C GLY A 392 23.38 -1.94 20.30
N LEU A 393 24.07 -1.48 19.25
CA LEU A 393 25.08 -2.29 18.54
C LEU A 393 26.21 -2.86 19.41
N PRO A 394 26.76 -2.16 20.42
CA PRO A 394 27.83 -2.72 21.24
C PRO A 394 27.36 -3.74 22.29
N ARG A 395 26.05 -3.99 22.42
CA ARG A 395 25.46 -4.88 23.44
C ARG A 395 25.11 -6.23 22.82
N ASP A 396 25.28 -7.33 23.57
CA ASP A 396 24.90 -8.68 23.09
C ASP A 396 23.37 -8.88 23.14
N PRO A 397 22.70 -9.18 22.00
CA PRO A 397 21.25 -9.39 21.96
C PRO A 397 20.77 -10.75 22.51
N ILE A 398 21.65 -11.74 22.66
CA ILE A 398 21.29 -13.11 23.07
C ILE A 398 21.75 -13.40 24.50
N ALA A 399 22.64 -12.58 25.08
CA ALA A 399 23.09 -12.70 26.46
C ALA A 399 21.90 -12.77 27.44
N LEU A 400 21.82 -13.88 28.16
CA LEU A 400 20.76 -14.19 29.13
C LEU A 400 21.22 -13.81 30.53
N ASP A 401 20.46 -12.95 31.21
CA ASP A 401 20.62 -12.66 32.63
C ASP A 401 19.31 -12.92 33.39
N THR A 402 19.19 -14.12 33.94
CA THR A 402 17.96 -14.55 34.62
C THR A 402 17.65 -13.77 35.91
N LEU A 403 18.64 -13.08 36.49
CA LEU A 403 18.44 -12.19 37.64
C LEU A 403 17.89 -10.83 37.21
N ALA A 404 18.17 -10.44 35.98
CA ALA A 404 17.69 -9.21 35.37
C ALA A 404 16.39 -9.39 34.56
N ARG A 405 15.52 -10.35 34.87
CA ARG A 405 14.24 -10.51 34.15
C ARG A 405 13.28 -9.34 34.38
N LEU A 406 12.69 -8.83 33.28
CA LEU A 406 11.66 -7.78 33.32
C LEU A 406 12.09 -6.55 34.13
N GLN A 407 13.38 -6.18 34.08
CA GLN A 407 13.88 -4.99 34.76
C GLN A 407 13.49 -3.73 34.00
N ALA A 408 13.17 -2.69 34.78
CA ALA A 408 12.89 -1.36 34.27
C ALA A 408 14.13 -0.73 33.61
N PRO A 409 13.93 0.29 32.75
CA PRO A 409 15.02 1.07 32.17
C PRO A 409 16.04 1.56 33.21
N SER A 410 17.31 1.26 32.97
CA SER A 410 18.43 1.63 33.82
C SER A 410 19.63 2.08 32.97
N THR A 411 20.70 2.56 33.59
CA THR A 411 21.93 2.92 32.87
C THR A 411 22.60 1.70 32.21
N ALA A 412 22.48 0.53 32.84
CA ALA A 412 22.95 -0.75 32.28
C ALA A 412 22.07 -1.19 31.11
N HIS A 413 20.74 -1.12 31.29
CA HIS A 413 19.74 -1.51 30.31
C HIS A 413 18.82 -0.32 29.94
N PRO A 414 19.21 0.54 28.97
CA PRO A 414 18.50 1.79 28.70
C PRO A 414 17.02 1.62 28.35
N PHE A 415 16.65 0.49 27.72
CA PHE A 415 15.27 0.16 27.39
C PHE A 415 14.69 -0.95 28.28
N GLY A 416 15.39 -1.30 29.36
CA GLY A 416 15.06 -2.43 30.23
C GLY A 416 15.38 -3.79 29.59
N THR A 417 14.90 -4.85 30.24
CA THR A 417 15.13 -6.23 29.83
C THR A 417 13.82 -6.98 29.58
N ASP A 418 13.90 -8.07 28.81
CA ASP A 418 12.75 -8.92 28.50
C ASP A 418 12.51 -10.03 29.54
N ALA A 419 11.56 -10.94 29.25
CA ALA A 419 11.17 -12.04 30.13
C ALA A 419 12.31 -13.06 30.40
N LEU A 420 13.34 -13.08 29.57
CA LEU A 420 14.54 -13.90 29.75
C LEU A 420 15.74 -13.09 30.28
N GLY A 421 15.55 -11.79 30.54
CA GLY A 421 16.58 -10.88 31.03
C GLY A 421 17.53 -10.37 29.95
N ARG A 422 17.16 -10.51 28.67
CA ARG A 422 17.96 -9.98 27.55
C ARG A 422 17.70 -8.49 27.39
N ASP A 423 18.73 -7.74 27.03
CA ASP A 423 18.65 -6.28 26.83
C ASP A 423 17.78 -5.92 25.61
N VAL A 424 16.68 -5.18 25.84
CA VAL A 424 15.72 -4.83 24.78
C VAL A 424 16.33 -3.91 23.73
N LEU A 425 17.22 -2.99 24.11
CA LEU A 425 17.89 -2.09 23.17
C LEU A 425 18.85 -2.89 22.27
N ALA A 426 19.62 -3.81 22.85
CA ALA A 426 20.51 -4.70 22.10
C ALA A 426 19.75 -5.50 21.04
N ARG A 427 18.59 -6.07 21.43
CA ARG A 427 17.73 -6.84 20.53
C ARG A 427 17.09 -5.99 19.44
N ILE A 428 16.67 -4.76 19.74
CA ILE A 428 16.18 -3.81 18.72
C ILE A 428 17.28 -3.52 17.70
N SER A 429 18.50 -3.24 18.15
CA SER A 429 19.63 -2.91 17.28
C SER A 429 20.03 -4.07 16.38
N HIS A 430 20.17 -5.27 16.94
CA HIS A 430 20.55 -6.47 16.19
C HIS A 430 19.41 -7.06 15.36
N GLY A 431 18.15 -6.67 15.64
CA GLY A 431 17.00 -7.00 14.79
C GLY A 431 16.81 -6.06 13.60
N ALA A 432 17.55 -4.94 13.56
CA ALA A 432 17.47 -4.01 12.43
C ALA A 432 18.05 -4.61 11.13
N PRO A 433 19.24 -5.26 11.11
CA PRO A 433 19.77 -5.89 9.91
C PRO A 433 18.88 -7.00 9.34
N THR A 434 18.28 -7.84 10.20
CA THR A 434 17.37 -8.91 9.77
C THR A 434 16.09 -8.32 9.17
N THR A 435 15.44 -7.39 9.87
CA THR A 435 14.17 -6.79 9.41
C THR A 435 14.35 -5.88 8.20
N LEU A 436 15.31 -4.95 8.23
CA LEU A 436 15.54 -3.99 7.14
C LEU A 436 16.25 -4.62 5.95
N GLY A 437 17.16 -5.58 6.17
CA GLY A 437 17.85 -6.31 5.12
C GLY A 437 16.90 -7.20 4.32
N THR A 438 16.02 -7.95 5.00
CA THR A 438 14.96 -8.72 4.34
C THR A 438 13.97 -7.82 3.60
N ALA A 439 13.57 -6.69 4.19
CA ALA A 439 12.72 -5.70 3.52
C ALA A 439 13.36 -5.13 2.24
N LEU A 440 14.67 -4.84 2.28
CA LEU A 440 15.43 -4.38 1.13
C LEU A 440 15.49 -5.46 0.03
N ALA A 441 15.80 -6.70 0.38
CA ALA A 441 15.85 -7.82 -0.56
C ALA A 441 14.48 -8.08 -1.23
N VAL A 442 13.40 -8.10 -0.43
CA VAL A 442 12.03 -8.25 -0.94
C VAL A 442 11.65 -7.07 -1.84
N SER A 443 12.02 -5.85 -1.47
CA SER A 443 11.74 -4.65 -2.28
C SER A 443 12.51 -4.66 -3.61
N ALA A 444 13.76 -5.14 -3.62
CA ALA A 444 14.56 -5.29 -4.83
C ALA A 444 13.96 -6.37 -5.75
N ALA A 445 13.59 -7.53 -5.21
CA ALA A 445 12.91 -8.58 -5.96
C ALA A 445 11.57 -8.08 -6.55
N ALA A 446 10.79 -7.34 -5.75
CA ALA A 446 9.54 -6.72 -6.18
C ALA A 446 9.73 -5.67 -7.28
N LEU A 447 10.84 -4.89 -7.24
CA LEU A 447 11.19 -3.94 -8.29
C LEU A 447 11.50 -4.65 -9.61
N VAL A 448 12.34 -5.69 -9.57
CA VAL A 448 12.71 -6.45 -10.77
C VAL A 448 11.48 -7.11 -11.38
N THR A 449 10.73 -7.86 -10.59
CA THR A 449 9.50 -8.54 -11.04
C THR A 449 8.44 -7.54 -11.50
N GLY A 450 8.26 -6.43 -10.78
CA GLY A 450 7.36 -5.34 -11.16
C GLY A 450 7.74 -4.69 -12.49
N LEU A 451 9.03 -4.48 -12.75
CA LEU A 451 9.51 -3.96 -14.03
C LEU A 451 9.27 -4.97 -15.17
N LEU A 452 9.66 -6.24 -14.98
CA LEU A 452 9.50 -7.29 -15.98
C LEU A 452 8.02 -7.51 -16.35
N LEU A 453 7.15 -7.69 -15.35
CA LEU A 453 5.72 -7.91 -15.58
C LEU A 453 5.04 -6.63 -16.07
N GLY A 454 5.44 -5.46 -15.59
CA GLY A 454 4.88 -4.18 -16.01
C GLY A 454 5.17 -3.82 -17.47
N LEU A 455 6.26 -4.35 -18.04
CA LEU A 455 6.57 -4.25 -19.48
C LEU A 455 5.67 -5.14 -20.35
N LEU A 456 4.93 -6.06 -19.75
CA LEU A 456 3.97 -6.98 -20.37
C LEU A 456 2.52 -6.64 -19.93
N PRO A 457 1.98 -5.45 -20.28
CA PRO A 457 0.70 -4.94 -19.76
C PRO A 457 -0.52 -5.83 -20.04
N ARG A 458 -0.44 -6.70 -21.06
CA ARG A 458 -1.49 -7.68 -21.37
C ARG A 458 -1.62 -8.79 -20.33
N LEU A 459 -0.51 -9.16 -19.70
CA LEU A 459 -0.45 -10.19 -18.64
C LEU A 459 -0.59 -9.54 -17.26
N SER A 460 0.08 -8.41 -17.02
CA SER A 460 0.14 -7.80 -15.68
C SER A 460 -1.16 -7.14 -15.24
N GLY A 461 -1.91 -6.48 -16.14
CA GLY A 461 -3.10 -5.70 -15.74
C GLY A 461 -4.10 -6.51 -14.90
N PRO A 462 -4.58 -7.66 -15.39
CA PRO A 462 -5.51 -8.48 -14.64
C PRO A 462 -4.94 -9.14 -13.37
N LEU A 463 -3.63 -9.50 -13.37
CA LEU A 463 -2.93 -10.02 -12.18
C LEU A 463 -2.83 -8.97 -11.07
N VAL A 464 -2.46 -7.74 -11.45
CA VAL A 464 -2.33 -6.60 -10.56
C VAL A 464 -3.65 -6.27 -9.89
N ASP A 465 -4.76 -6.25 -10.65
CA ASP A 465 -6.10 -5.99 -10.12
C ASP A 465 -6.49 -6.97 -9.01
N THR A 466 -6.07 -8.23 -9.14
CA THR A 466 -6.45 -9.32 -8.22
C THR A 466 -5.53 -9.37 -7.02
N LEU A 467 -4.22 -9.38 -7.24
CA LEU A 467 -3.22 -9.47 -6.17
C LEU A 467 -3.15 -8.22 -5.31
N SER A 468 -3.44 -7.04 -5.87
CA SER A 468 -3.48 -5.81 -5.06
C SER A 468 -4.59 -5.83 -4.01
N ALA A 469 -5.61 -6.67 -4.17
CA ALA A 469 -6.70 -6.81 -3.21
C ALA A 469 -6.41 -7.85 -2.12
N VAL A 470 -5.32 -8.61 -2.21
CA VAL A 470 -4.97 -9.64 -1.23
C VAL A 470 -4.13 -9.02 -0.11
N PRO A 471 -4.60 -9.02 1.16
CA PRO A 471 -3.80 -8.57 2.28
C PRO A 471 -2.55 -9.45 2.48
N PRO A 472 -1.39 -8.87 2.82
CA PRO A 472 -0.16 -9.64 3.07
C PRO A 472 -0.31 -10.74 4.13
N VAL A 473 -1.18 -10.53 5.12
CA VAL A 473 -1.50 -11.53 6.14
C VAL A 473 -2.13 -12.78 5.53
N LEU A 474 -3.05 -12.65 4.56
CA LEU A 474 -3.64 -13.81 3.90
C LEU A 474 -2.61 -14.57 3.06
N ALA A 475 -1.74 -13.85 2.36
CA ALA A 475 -0.60 -14.46 1.68
C ALA A 475 0.32 -15.18 2.68
N GLY A 476 0.55 -14.58 3.86
CA GLY A 476 1.30 -15.17 4.97
C GLY A 476 0.71 -16.49 5.43
N LEU A 477 -0.60 -16.54 5.70
CA LEU A 477 -1.30 -17.76 6.12
C LEU A 477 -1.16 -18.90 5.09
N LEU A 478 -1.29 -18.60 3.80
CA LEU A 478 -1.11 -19.58 2.73
C LEU A 478 0.33 -20.07 2.61
N VAL A 479 1.30 -19.16 2.62
CA VAL A 479 2.73 -19.53 2.55
C VAL A 479 3.12 -20.35 3.76
N THR A 480 2.61 -20.05 4.95
CA THR A 480 2.81 -20.87 6.16
C THR A 480 2.19 -22.25 6.03
N GLY A 481 1.02 -22.41 5.40
CA GLY A 481 0.45 -23.74 5.13
C GLY A 481 1.30 -24.60 4.19
N VAL A 482 2.03 -23.96 3.26
CA VAL A 482 2.91 -24.64 2.29
C VAL A 482 4.29 -24.92 2.88
N MET A 483 4.90 -23.94 3.54
CA MET A 483 6.32 -23.97 3.93
C MET A 483 6.54 -24.19 5.43
N GLY A 484 5.50 -24.07 6.26
CA GLY A 484 5.62 -23.93 7.71
C GLY A 484 6.03 -22.52 8.15
N SER A 485 6.12 -22.31 9.46
CA SER A 485 6.65 -21.08 10.05
C SER A 485 8.19 -21.06 9.96
N GLY A 486 8.76 -19.88 9.73
CA GLY A 486 10.21 -19.74 9.62
C GLY A 486 10.66 -18.34 9.19
N PRO A 487 11.98 -18.06 9.22
CA PRO A 487 12.51 -16.72 8.96
C PRO A 487 12.23 -16.22 7.53
N TRP A 488 12.08 -17.12 6.56
CA TRP A 488 11.83 -16.78 5.15
C TRP A 488 10.34 -16.71 4.79
N THR A 489 9.46 -17.28 5.62
CA THR A 489 8.02 -17.36 5.36
C THR A 489 7.39 -15.96 5.16
N PRO A 490 7.67 -14.94 5.99
CA PRO A 490 7.19 -13.58 5.75
C PRO A 490 7.74 -12.97 4.47
N ALA A 491 9.01 -13.24 4.15
CA ALA A 491 9.67 -12.69 2.97
C ALA A 491 8.99 -13.19 1.68
N PHE A 492 8.69 -14.49 1.58
CA PHE A 492 7.95 -15.05 0.45
C PHE A 492 6.52 -14.51 0.37
N ALA A 493 5.80 -14.47 1.51
CA ALA A 493 4.43 -13.95 1.57
C ALA A 493 4.33 -12.50 1.07
N VAL A 494 5.24 -11.63 1.52
CA VAL A 494 5.27 -10.23 1.09
C VAL A 494 5.75 -10.12 -0.36
N ALA A 495 6.74 -10.91 -0.80
CA ALA A 495 7.26 -10.87 -2.17
C ALA A 495 6.18 -11.21 -3.22
N VAL A 496 5.28 -12.16 -2.94
CA VAL A 496 4.19 -12.56 -3.86
C VAL A 496 3.23 -11.41 -4.17
N VAL A 497 3.07 -10.44 -3.26
CA VAL A 497 2.12 -9.33 -3.40
C VAL A 497 2.81 -7.99 -3.71
N ALA A 498 4.03 -7.79 -3.20
CA ALA A 498 4.70 -6.49 -3.23
C ALA A 498 5.02 -5.96 -4.63
N TRP A 499 5.21 -6.83 -5.62
CA TRP A 499 5.51 -6.43 -7.00
C TRP A 499 4.33 -5.79 -7.73
N SER A 500 3.09 -6.11 -7.34
CA SER A 500 1.87 -5.74 -8.07
C SER A 500 1.72 -4.23 -8.29
N PRO A 501 1.84 -3.37 -7.27
CA PRO A 501 1.76 -1.91 -7.47
C PRO A 501 2.90 -1.35 -8.32
N LEU A 502 4.07 -2.00 -8.33
CA LEU A 502 5.21 -1.59 -9.16
C LEU A 502 4.97 -1.95 -10.63
N ALA A 503 4.42 -3.14 -10.91
CA ALA A 503 4.00 -3.52 -12.26
C ALA A 503 2.92 -2.60 -12.82
N ALA A 504 1.93 -2.23 -11.99
CA ALA A 504 0.90 -1.26 -12.36
C ALA A 504 1.50 0.07 -12.79
N HIS A 505 2.45 0.59 -11.99
CA HIS A 505 3.14 1.84 -12.25
C HIS A 505 3.99 1.78 -13.53
N THR A 506 4.77 0.70 -13.70
CA THR A 506 5.54 0.44 -14.92
C THR A 506 4.64 0.41 -16.16
N SER A 507 3.52 -0.32 -16.12
CA SER A 507 2.57 -0.38 -17.25
C SER A 507 1.91 0.97 -17.55
N ALA A 508 1.65 1.79 -16.53
CA ALA A 508 1.12 3.14 -16.72
C ALA A 508 2.15 4.06 -17.40
N LEU A 509 3.38 4.11 -16.87
CA LEU A 509 4.47 4.90 -17.43
C LEU A 509 4.84 4.45 -18.84
N LEU A 510 4.89 3.13 -19.10
CA LEU A 510 5.17 2.60 -20.42
C LEU A 510 4.10 3.03 -21.45
N ARG A 511 2.82 3.06 -21.07
CA ARG A 511 1.74 3.53 -21.94
C ARG A 511 1.87 5.03 -22.22
N GLN A 512 2.21 5.81 -21.20
CA GLN A 512 2.45 7.24 -21.33
C GLN A 512 3.63 7.52 -22.26
N GLU A 513 4.75 6.83 -22.04
CA GLU A 513 5.98 6.99 -22.82
C GLU A 513 5.76 6.61 -24.29
N ARG A 514 5.06 5.49 -24.54
CA ARG A 514 4.72 5.05 -25.92
C ARG A 514 3.86 6.03 -26.70
N ALA A 515 3.14 6.92 -26.02
CA ALA A 515 2.27 7.93 -26.64
C ALA A 515 3.02 9.24 -26.97
N THR A 516 4.31 9.33 -26.66
CA THR A 516 5.12 10.53 -26.92
C THR A 516 5.57 10.63 -28.38
N THR A 517 5.70 11.87 -28.87
CA THR A 517 6.08 12.16 -30.26
C THR A 517 7.54 11.84 -30.57
N HIS A 518 8.44 11.89 -29.58
CA HIS A 518 9.86 11.61 -29.82
C HIS A 518 10.07 10.15 -30.23
N LEU A 519 9.35 9.19 -29.64
CA LEU A 519 9.43 7.79 -30.06
C LEU A 519 8.97 7.56 -31.50
N THR A 520 7.96 8.31 -31.97
CA THR A 520 7.54 8.25 -33.37
C THR A 520 8.59 8.83 -34.31
N ALA A 521 9.29 9.89 -33.89
CA ALA A 521 10.41 10.47 -34.65
C ALA A 521 11.62 9.51 -34.70
N THR A 522 12.04 8.95 -33.57
CA THR A 522 13.16 7.99 -33.51
C THR A 522 12.88 6.74 -34.35
N ARG A 523 11.62 6.27 -34.40
CA ARG A 523 11.20 5.20 -35.33
C ARG A 523 11.33 5.60 -36.80
N ALA A 524 10.94 6.83 -37.15
CA ALA A 524 11.06 7.34 -38.52
C ALA A 524 12.53 7.47 -38.97
N LEU A 525 13.45 7.67 -38.02
CA LEU A 525 14.90 7.65 -38.24
C LEU A 525 15.50 6.24 -38.39
N GLY A 526 14.68 5.18 -38.39
CA GLY A 526 15.11 3.81 -38.63
C GLY A 526 15.52 3.02 -37.38
N ALA A 527 15.26 3.52 -36.17
CA ALA A 527 15.62 2.81 -34.95
C ALA A 527 14.86 1.47 -34.78
N GLY A 528 15.61 0.40 -34.51
CA GLY A 528 15.08 -0.93 -34.26
C GLY A 528 14.34 -1.07 -32.92
N ARG A 529 13.54 -2.13 -32.79
CA ARG A 529 12.75 -2.41 -31.57
C ARG A 529 13.58 -2.47 -30.29
N TRP A 530 14.76 -3.08 -30.36
CA TRP A 530 15.68 -3.21 -29.23
C TRP A 530 16.31 -1.87 -28.83
N TYR A 531 16.68 -1.04 -29.81
CA TYR A 531 17.20 0.29 -29.54
C TYR A 531 16.18 1.13 -28.79
N LEU A 532 14.95 1.20 -29.31
CA LEU A 532 13.85 1.94 -28.67
C LEU A 532 13.55 1.40 -27.27
N PHE A 533 13.62 0.08 -27.06
CA PHE A 533 13.41 -0.49 -25.74
C PHE A 533 14.51 -0.11 -24.76
N ALA A 534 15.78 -0.35 -25.11
CA ALA A 534 16.90 -0.22 -24.19
C ALA A 534 17.34 1.23 -23.95
N HIS A 535 17.19 2.13 -24.94
CA HIS A 535 17.70 3.49 -24.88
C HIS A 535 16.61 4.55 -24.64
N GLU A 536 15.37 4.30 -25.05
CA GLU A 536 14.27 5.27 -24.89
C GLU A 536 13.32 4.84 -23.77
N LEU A 537 12.73 3.63 -23.89
CA LEU A 537 11.66 3.19 -22.97
C LEU A 537 12.15 2.80 -21.58
N LEU A 538 13.18 1.94 -21.48
CA LEU A 538 13.66 1.43 -20.21
C LEU A 538 14.29 2.54 -19.33
N PRO A 539 15.14 3.45 -19.86
CA PRO A 539 15.71 4.55 -19.09
C PRO A 539 14.65 5.58 -18.65
N ALA A 540 13.56 5.75 -19.41
CA ALA A 540 12.45 6.62 -19.02
C ALA A 540 11.60 6.02 -17.89
N VAL A 541 11.37 4.71 -17.89
CA VAL A 541 10.45 4.05 -16.94
C VAL A 541 11.14 3.55 -15.66
N ALA A 542 12.39 3.07 -15.73
CA ALA A 542 13.05 2.44 -14.59
C ALA A 542 13.30 3.39 -13.39
N PRO A 543 13.80 4.63 -13.56
CA PRO A 543 14.08 5.50 -12.41
C PRO A 543 12.84 5.92 -11.60
N PRO A 544 11.70 6.30 -12.22
CA PRO A 544 10.46 6.56 -11.48
C PRO A 544 9.94 5.35 -10.70
N VAL A 545 10.08 4.14 -11.26
CA VAL A 545 9.63 2.90 -10.60
C VAL A 545 10.57 2.53 -9.46
N ALA A 546 11.88 2.69 -9.63
CA ALA A 546 12.86 2.51 -8.55
C ALA A 546 12.60 3.47 -7.37
N ARG A 547 12.27 4.74 -7.65
CA ARG A 547 11.84 5.69 -6.62
C ARG A 547 10.57 5.23 -5.91
N HIS A 548 9.59 4.69 -6.65
CA HIS A 548 8.38 4.12 -6.04
C HIS A 548 8.71 2.92 -5.13
N ALA A 549 9.62 2.03 -5.55
CA ALA A 549 10.05 0.91 -4.72
C ALA A 549 10.74 1.38 -3.42
N LEU A 550 11.64 2.36 -3.49
CA LEU A 550 12.30 2.94 -2.33
C LEU A 550 11.30 3.56 -1.33
N LEU A 551 10.27 4.24 -1.83
CA LEU A 551 9.21 4.81 -0.98
C LEU A 551 8.33 3.74 -0.31
N ARG A 552 8.29 2.51 -0.86
CA ARG A 552 7.52 1.40 -0.29
C ARG A 552 8.32 0.54 0.69
N LEU A 553 9.66 0.64 0.70
CA LEU A 553 10.54 -0.17 1.55
C LEU A 553 10.12 -0.15 3.03
N PRO A 554 9.85 1.00 3.68
CA PRO A 554 9.41 1.00 5.08
C PRO A 554 8.08 0.25 5.29
N GLY A 555 7.14 0.34 4.33
CA GLY A 555 5.88 -0.41 4.39
C GLY A 555 6.08 -1.92 4.23
N VAL A 556 7.06 -2.34 3.42
CA VAL A 556 7.50 -3.74 3.32
C VAL A 556 8.07 -4.22 4.66
N ALA A 557 8.96 -3.43 5.28
CA ALA A 557 9.51 -3.75 6.60
C ALA A 557 8.43 -3.85 7.69
N LEU A 558 7.44 -2.94 7.72
CA LEU A 558 6.30 -3.02 8.64
C LEU A 558 5.43 -4.25 8.39
N SER A 559 5.28 -4.67 7.12
CA SER A 559 4.54 -5.90 6.78
C SER A 559 5.28 -7.15 7.25
N LEU A 560 6.60 -7.19 7.09
CA LEU A 560 7.43 -8.29 7.62
C LEU A 560 7.35 -8.35 9.14
N ALA A 561 7.45 -7.21 9.83
CA ALA A 561 7.28 -7.14 11.28
C ALA A 561 5.88 -7.57 11.73
N ALA A 562 4.82 -7.24 10.97
CA ALA A 562 3.46 -7.70 11.27
C ALA A 562 3.35 -9.23 11.18
N LEU A 563 3.92 -9.86 10.14
CA LEU A 563 3.91 -11.31 10.00
C LEU A 563 4.80 -12.00 11.04
N GLY A 564 5.96 -11.43 11.36
CA GLY A 564 6.82 -11.87 12.46
C GLY A 564 6.12 -11.80 13.82
N PHE A 565 5.38 -10.72 14.06
CA PHE A 565 4.53 -10.56 15.25
C PHE A 565 3.44 -11.63 15.35
N LEU A 566 2.83 -12.02 14.23
CA LEU A 566 1.85 -13.10 14.17
C LEU A 566 2.45 -14.51 14.35
N GLY A 567 3.76 -14.63 14.60
CA GLY A 567 4.45 -15.90 14.76
C GLY A 567 4.77 -16.62 13.44
N LEU A 568 4.55 -15.97 12.30
CA LEU A 568 4.83 -16.53 10.97
C LEU A 568 6.28 -16.34 10.53
N GLY A 569 7.10 -15.65 11.33
CA GLY A 569 8.46 -15.25 10.96
C GLY A 569 9.58 -15.98 11.68
N ALA A 570 10.65 -15.22 11.94
CA ALA A 570 11.82 -15.70 12.65
C ALA A 570 11.43 -16.24 14.03
N GLN A 571 12.18 -17.24 14.51
CA GLN A 571 11.89 -17.93 15.77
C GLN A 571 12.93 -17.55 16.85
N PRO A 572 12.57 -17.62 18.15
CA PRO A 572 13.53 -17.41 19.23
C PRO A 572 14.75 -18.35 19.07
N PRO A 573 15.98 -17.91 19.37
CA PRO A 573 16.37 -16.67 20.06
C PRO A 573 16.64 -15.47 19.13
N SER A 574 16.27 -15.53 17.85
CA SER A 574 16.64 -14.48 16.88
C SER A 574 16.12 -13.08 17.25
N PRO A 575 16.90 -12.01 17.01
CA PRO A 575 16.40 -10.64 17.14
C PRO A 575 15.67 -10.24 15.85
N ASP A 576 14.34 -10.08 15.94
CA ASP A 576 13.47 -9.60 14.86
C ASP A 576 12.42 -8.65 15.46
N TRP A 577 12.15 -7.50 14.83
CA TRP A 577 11.29 -6.49 15.44
C TRP A 577 9.84 -6.95 15.66
N GLY A 578 9.30 -7.80 14.79
CA GLY A 578 7.98 -8.39 14.97
C GLY A 578 7.96 -9.38 16.13
N LEU A 579 8.94 -10.29 16.14
CA LEU A 579 9.08 -11.30 17.20
C LEU A 579 9.30 -10.66 18.58
N LEU A 580 10.09 -9.59 18.66
CA LEU A 580 10.33 -8.86 19.91
C LEU A 580 9.03 -8.35 20.52
N LEU A 581 8.12 -7.84 19.71
CA LEU A 581 6.84 -7.36 20.19
C LEU A 581 5.96 -8.53 20.63
N ALA A 582 5.96 -9.65 19.89
CA ALA A 582 5.18 -10.84 20.21
C ALA A 582 5.61 -11.51 21.53
N GLU A 583 6.92 -11.66 21.76
CA GLU A 583 7.46 -12.26 22.99
C GLU A 583 7.15 -11.41 24.23
N ASN A 584 7.10 -10.09 24.10
CA ASN A 584 6.91 -9.17 25.23
C ASN A 584 5.44 -8.80 25.49
N GLN A 585 4.53 -9.01 24.51
CA GLN A 585 3.11 -8.68 24.65
C GLN A 585 2.43 -9.31 25.88
N PRO A 586 2.65 -10.60 26.22
CA PRO A 586 2.05 -11.21 27.42
C PRO A 586 2.53 -10.59 28.74
N TYR A 587 3.68 -9.90 28.73
CA TYR A 587 4.31 -9.31 29.91
C TYR A 587 4.05 -7.80 30.03
N ALA A 588 3.17 -7.24 29.20
CA ALA A 588 2.88 -5.80 29.17
C ALA A 588 2.46 -5.22 30.54
N GLU A 589 1.86 -6.02 31.42
CA GLU A 589 1.49 -5.62 32.78
C GLU A 589 2.69 -5.41 33.70
N ARG A 590 3.72 -6.24 33.56
CA ARG A 590 4.92 -6.17 34.41
C ARG A 590 6.00 -5.30 33.81
N ALA A 591 6.19 -5.37 32.50
CA ALA A 591 7.24 -4.66 31.77
C ALA A 591 6.68 -3.95 30.52
N PRO A 592 5.85 -2.90 30.68
CA PRO A 592 5.26 -2.19 29.55
C PRO A 592 6.30 -1.57 28.61
N TRP A 593 7.47 -1.19 29.12
CA TRP A 593 8.57 -0.65 28.30
C TRP A 593 9.08 -1.65 27.26
N ALA A 594 9.08 -2.95 27.56
CA ALA A 594 9.54 -3.99 26.66
C ALA A 594 8.64 -4.14 25.42
N VAL A 595 7.39 -3.67 25.50
CA VAL A 595 6.47 -3.55 24.35
C VAL A 595 6.57 -2.16 23.72
N LEU A 596 6.58 -1.11 24.54
CA LEU A 596 6.52 0.29 24.07
C LEU A 596 7.76 0.74 23.29
N PHE A 597 8.97 0.29 23.64
CA PHE A 597 10.19 0.69 22.93
C PHE A 597 10.31 0.06 21.53
N PRO A 598 10.16 -1.26 21.33
CA PRO A 598 10.07 -1.84 19.98
C PRO A 598 8.92 -1.23 19.17
N ALA A 599 7.77 -0.97 19.82
CA ALA A 599 6.65 -0.30 19.21
C ALA A 599 7.01 1.12 18.72
N ALA A 600 7.72 1.90 19.52
CA ALA A 600 8.16 3.24 19.15
C ALA A 600 9.13 3.22 17.96
N VAL A 601 10.02 2.22 17.87
CA VAL A 601 10.94 2.05 16.73
C VAL A 601 10.19 1.75 15.43
N LEU A 602 9.20 0.85 15.47
CA LEU A 602 8.32 0.59 14.33
C LEU A 602 7.48 1.81 13.95
N ALA A 603 6.99 2.57 14.95
CA ALA A 603 6.27 3.83 14.71
C ALA A 603 7.16 4.88 14.04
N LEU A 604 8.42 5.00 14.45
CA LEU A 604 9.41 5.88 13.83
C LEU A 604 9.69 5.47 12.38
N LEU A 605 9.78 4.18 12.09
CA LEU A 605 9.91 3.67 10.72
C LEU A 605 8.68 4.04 9.86
N GLY A 606 7.47 3.90 10.39
CA GLY A 606 6.24 4.35 9.72
C GLY A 606 6.21 5.87 9.49
N ALA A 607 6.58 6.65 10.50
CA ALA A 607 6.69 8.11 10.40
C ALA A 607 7.70 8.53 9.32
N LEU A 608 8.86 7.86 9.26
CA LEU A 608 9.85 8.05 8.22
C LEU A 608 9.26 7.73 6.83
N ALA A 609 8.54 6.62 6.69
CA ALA A 609 7.90 6.23 5.43
C ALA A 609 7.03 7.35 4.83
N VAL A 610 6.11 7.88 5.63
CA VAL A 610 5.14 8.85 5.14
C VAL A 610 5.75 10.24 4.98
N THR A 611 6.71 10.63 5.82
CA THR A 611 7.37 11.94 5.67
C THR A 611 8.41 11.96 4.55
N ALA A 612 9.09 10.84 4.28
CA ALA A 612 10.02 10.71 3.15
C ALA A 612 9.31 10.80 1.80
N ALA A 613 8.07 10.32 1.70
CA ALA A 613 7.22 10.50 0.51
C ALA A 613 6.99 11.98 0.14
N GLY A 614 7.08 12.89 1.12
CA GLY A 614 6.99 14.34 0.94
C GLY A 614 8.28 15.03 0.47
N GLY A 615 9.40 14.31 0.40
CA GLY A 615 10.72 14.84 0.06
C GLY A 615 11.48 15.46 1.24
N ALA A 616 12.78 15.18 1.32
CA ALA A 616 13.68 15.76 2.31
C ALA A 616 14.45 16.95 1.72
N ARG A 617 14.61 18.03 2.48
CA ARG A 617 15.66 19.04 2.21
C ARG A 617 16.55 19.16 3.44
N LEU A 618 17.86 19.17 3.19
CA LEU A 618 18.84 19.60 4.18
C LEU A 618 18.56 21.07 4.55
N PRO A 619 18.70 21.46 5.83
CA PRO A 619 18.65 22.85 6.22
C PRO A 619 19.74 23.59 5.44
N ARG A 620 19.37 24.39 4.44
CA ARG A 620 20.34 25.30 3.81
C ARG A 620 20.77 26.27 4.90
N ARG A 621 22.08 26.32 5.20
CA ARG A 621 22.68 27.41 5.98
C ARG A 621 22.19 28.71 5.35
N ARG A 622 21.52 29.56 6.13
CA ARG A 622 21.08 30.90 5.69
C ARG A 622 22.32 31.60 5.12
N THR A 623 22.47 31.64 3.80
CA THR A 623 23.32 32.63 3.17
C THR A 623 22.75 33.98 3.58
N ARG A 624 23.57 34.81 4.23
CA ARG A 624 23.26 36.20 4.58
C ARG A 624 22.52 36.83 3.38
N PRO A 625 21.42 37.56 3.58
CA PRO A 625 20.85 38.33 2.49
C PRO A 625 21.99 39.18 1.92
N ALA A 626 22.23 39.09 0.61
CA ALA A 626 23.03 40.11 -0.05
C ALA A 626 22.40 41.46 0.33
N GLY A 627 23.22 42.40 0.80
CA GLY A 627 22.76 43.74 1.16
C GLY A 627 21.97 44.36 0.01
N PRO A 628 21.09 45.34 0.29
CA PRO A 628 20.24 45.93 -0.73
C PRO A 628 21.10 46.36 -1.92
N ALA A 629 20.80 45.80 -3.09
CA ALA A 629 21.37 46.26 -4.34
C ALA A 629 21.06 47.77 -4.44
N GLY A 630 22.11 48.57 -4.65
CA GLY A 630 21.97 50.00 -4.91
C GLY A 630 21.03 50.25 -6.09
N PRO A 631 20.46 51.46 -6.20
CA PRO A 631 19.49 51.79 -7.25
C PRO A 631 20.07 51.50 -8.64
N PRO A 632 19.23 51.04 -9.58
CA PRO A 632 19.67 50.73 -10.94
C PRO A 632 20.24 51.99 -11.61
N ALA A 633 21.47 51.88 -12.13
CA ALA A 633 22.06 52.92 -12.94
C ALA A 633 21.18 53.19 -14.18
N GLU A 634 20.82 54.45 -14.37
CA GLU A 634 20.13 54.94 -15.57
C GLU A 634 20.92 54.65 -16.84
N GLY A 635 20.18 54.54 -17.95
CA GLY A 635 20.58 53.84 -19.17
C GLY A 635 21.86 54.33 -19.83
N VAL A 636 22.70 53.37 -20.20
CA VAL A 636 23.68 53.52 -21.28
C VAL A 636 23.04 52.94 -22.54
N ALA A 637 22.72 53.83 -23.48
CA ALA A 637 22.21 53.49 -24.81
C ALA A 637 23.22 52.61 -25.59
N PRO A 638 22.75 51.70 -26.46
CA PRO A 638 23.64 50.90 -27.30
C PRO A 638 24.35 51.80 -28.33
N ALA A 639 25.67 51.70 -28.39
CA ALA A 639 26.50 52.44 -29.35
C ALA A 639 26.17 52.01 -30.80
N PRO A 640 26.13 52.94 -31.78
CA PRO A 640 25.87 52.61 -33.17
C PRO A 640 27.05 51.86 -33.83
N PRO A 641 26.80 51.06 -34.88
CA PRO A 641 27.85 50.28 -35.55
C PRO A 641 28.83 51.18 -36.29
N ARG A 642 30.14 50.95 -36.10
CA ARG A 642 31.22 51.65 -36.80
C ARG A 642 31.27 51.25 -38.29
N PRO A 643 31.47 52.20 -39.23
CA PRO A 643 31.71 51.89 -40.64
C PRO A 643 33.14 51.35 -40.87
N PRO A 644 33.42 50.69 -42.02
CA PRO A 644 34.65 49.96 -42.24
C PRO A 644 35.85 50.89 -42.46
N GLU A 645 36.93 50.68 -41.70
CA GLU A 645 38.21 51.36 -41.90
C GLU A 645 38.94 50.83 -43.15
N ARG A 646 39.19 51.75 -44.10
CA ARG A 646 40.19 51.58 -45.15
C ARG A 646 41.56 52.02 -44.60
N THR A 647 42.48 51.07 -44.60
CA THR A 647 43.93 51.14 -44.83
C THR A 647 44.67 52.46 -44.57
N GLY A 648 45.66 52.42 -43.67
CA GLY A 648 46.67 53.48 -43.58
C GLY A 648 47.72 53.30 -42.46
N ALA A 649 48.73 52.48 -42.77
CA ALA A 649 50.17 52.62 -42.48
C ALA A 649 50.72 53.13 -41.11
N HIS A 650 51.84 52.49 -40.73
CA HIS A 650 52.91 52.92 -39.81
C HIS A 650 52.57 52.89 -38.31
N LEU A 651 53.43 52.47 -37.38
CA LEU A 651 54.77 51.86 -37.33
C LEU A 651 54.98 51.54 -35.83
N THR A 652 55.69 50.44 -35.51
CA THR A 652 56.66 50.24 -34.40
C THR A 652 56.44 50.98 -33.06
N SER A 653 56.66 50.46 -31.85
CA SER A 653 57.31 49.25 -31.29
C SER A 653 57.59 49.59 -29.80
N VAL A 654 58.03 48.60 -29.01
CA VAL A 654 58.79 48.75 -27.75
C VAL A 654 57.94 49.10 -26.51
N SER A 655 57.67 48.16 -25.60
CA SER A 655 58.54 47.61 -24.53
C SER A 655 58.79 48.60 -23.39
N ALA A 656 58.35 48.26 -22.18
CA ALA A 656 59.21 47.95 -21.03
C ALA A 656 58.41 48.02 -19.72
N SER A 657 58.88 47.22 -18.79
CA SER A 657 58.37 46.84 -17.48
C SER A 657 58.88 47.80 -16.36
N PRO A 658 58.99 47.39 -15.07
CA PRO A 658 58.11 47.84 -13.98
C PRO A 658 58.87 48.49 -12.81
N THR A 659 58.15 49.13 -11.88
CA THR A 659 58.58 49.52 -10.52
C THR A 659 57.40 50.30 -9.90
N GLU A 660 57.10 50.40 -8.61
CA GLU A 660 57.68 49.95 -7.34
C GLU A 660 56.58 50.21 -6.27
N GLU A 661 56.66 49.45 -5.18
CA GLU A 661 56.41 49.85 -3.78
C GLU A 661 55.50 51.04 -3.41
N ARG A 662 54.41 50.77 -2.68
CA ARG A 662 54.36 50.83 -1.21
C ARG A 662 53.05 50.29 -0.64
#